data_AF-A0A7V2GDP7-F1
#
_entry.id   AF-A0A7V2GDP7-F1
#
_cell.length_a   1.000
_cell.length_b   1.000
_cell.length_c   1.000
_cell.angle_alpha   90.00
_cell.angle_beta   90.00
_cell.angle_gamma   90.00
#
_symmetry.space_group_name_H-M   'P 1'
#
loop_
_entity.id
_entity.type
_entity.pdbx_description
1 polymer ?
#
loop_
_entity_poly.entity_id
_entity_poly.type
_entity_poly.pdbx_seq_one_letter_code
_entity_poly.pdbx_strand_id
1 'polypeptide(L)'
;MSISTNLISGLSSGFDWRSMIDQLMAIEQKRVTLVDNKKSDYESQLKEWQSFNTKLLALKTAAGNLKDPYDFALFTSTTSTNSGTFKASDLLSVTTNSDASIGTYTLNITQLAAAEKLSSASFSDYSTALGAGYAGDMLINGRAVSITQSDSLADVRDKINSANSGSTPSGVTASIIRYDTNDYRLTLTSDDTGEAGIGLLNGSAADILSVFGFTDATRTVKNHIAGGDKSDCFTSSTIAVKTLLGLSSTQSSNAGDIIVNGCVIDAIDLSMDSLESIKDKLVAAGVSASVISETSNNEVSYRILIEGGTNTYTDGSNILETLGIIEGGVSSVMGVMGDISNTSSGSYINGSTLLQDIDGYVGHQPDDYILFTGIDTDGTAVSDGSFTITATTTIQDLLTKIEELYGNVTASVTADGKINVIDNTTGTSVLSAQMAVKNADDSDDDTLNFATDDDLGTAWELRKRQLVAGQDARLLIDGVEVTTASNTVNDIIGGVTLNLLQSDADTTITLNITHDIDSIMEEISTFVNAYNTVAAYISEQQSYDEDKEKTGGILFGDGTLSSVKTDLTSVLLQSVWGVNSKYSIMGLVGINLDNDGLLNIDSDTLRGYLTTNFNDVKLLFSSNGTAGSGSLEYVSHTQNTSAGEYTVHITQAATRACETGTADLSGGLSGDETLTITAGDRSATIELTNGTSLSAIVNEVNTELDTVYTETHVGANQLYEGSGESQAVASTTTWDQVYVGAIAANLANGDIISFEGTTRSGAETTGNYMIQDTTTDTIRGLLSAIETAYNNDVTALIDSSGRISVTDKYAGDSKVSITFDFTQAHDLDFGTVATDNPGGQEGRFAIPITASTDGSGHLVLTHDSYGSANSFTISATGNLGLDNTIFTGLDVAGTINGESATGRGQSLTGNSGETNIAGLVIKYSGTETGDAGTVRLTVGVAELFDRALFNITDPYEGYVAFKKDSLQTSIKDFETRIEAMEAFLNRKMETMLNRFVMMETALNKIQAQSDWLTGQLNASYNAWYW
;
A
#
# COMPACT_ATOMS: atom_id res chain seq x y z
N MET A 1 22.06 55.78 -19.00
CA MET A 1 22.34 56.51 -17.74
C MET A 1 22.38 58.00 -18.03
N SER A 2 21.58 58.76 -17.29
CA SER A 2 21.65 60.22 -17.20
C SER A 2 22.96 60.63 -16.54
N ILE A 3 23.85 61.27 -17.30
CA ILE A 3 24.88 62.15 -16.73
C ILE A 3 24.60 63.55 -17.27
N SER A 4 23.83 64.27 -16.46
CA SER A 4 23.57 65.69 -16.54
C SER A 4 24.82 66.49 -16.16
N THR A 5 25.52 67.02 -17.15
CA THR A 5 26.27 68.28 -17.04
C THR A 5 26.09 69.06 -18.34
N ASN A 6 25.32 70.15 -18.25
CA ASN A 6 25.10 71.12 -19.33
C ASN A 6 26.41 71.86 -19.64
N LEU A 7 27.30 71.26 -20.43
CA LEU A 7 28.30 72.00 -21.18
C LEU A 7 27.62 72.53 -22.45
N ILE A 8 27.41 73.85 -22.50
CA ILE A 8 26.79 74.53 -23.64
C ILE A 8 27.80 74.51 -24.81
N SER A 9 27.46 73.77 -25.86
CA SER A 9 28.19 73.69 -27.15
C SER A 9 28.20 75.07 -27.83
N GLY A 10 29.34 75.50 -28.35
CA GLY A 10 29.42 76.64 -29.27
C GLY A 10 29.50 78.03 -28.63
N LEU A 11 29.88 78.14 -27.35
CA LEU A 11 29.98 79.44 -26.65
C LEU A 11 31.04 80.38 -27.24
N SER A 12 32.09 79.85 -27.88
CA SER A 12 33.20 80.63 -28.46
C SER A 12 33.14 80.80 -29.98
N SER A 13 32.66 79.77 -30.70
CA SER A 13 32.77 79.69 -32.18
C SER A 13 31.43 79.84 -32.93
N GLY A 14 30.29 79.76 -32.24
CA GLY A 14 28.96 79.75 -32.85
C GLY A 14 28.60 78.46 -33.62
N PHE A 15 29.45 77.43 -33.58
CA PHE A 15 29.23 76.14 -34.28
C PHE A 15 28.72 75.07 -33.31
N ASP A 16 27.54 74.49 -33.59
CA ASP A 16 26.98 73.38 -32.81
C ASP A 16 27.58 72.04 -33.26
N TRP A 17 28.83 71.79 -32.86
CA TRP A 17 29.56 70.58 -33.21
C TRP A 17 28.96 69.31 -32.59
N ARG A 18 28.18 69.42 -31.51
CA ARG A 18 27.52 68.28 -30.86
C ARG A 18 26.44 67.67 -31.74
N SER A 19 25.56 68.51 -32.30
CA SER A 19 24.56 68.07 -33.28
C SER A 19 25.19 67.39 -34.50
N MET A 20 26.37 67.85 -34.94
CA MET A 20 27.11 67.22 -36.04
C MET A 20 27.74 65.87 -35.65
N ILE A 21 28.28 65.72 -34.44
CA ILE A 21 28.73 64.41 -33.92
C ILE A 21 27.54 63.46 -33.82
N ASP A 22 26.41 63.91 -33.27
CA ASP A 22 25.20 63.09 -33.13
C ASP A 22 24.69 62.62 -34.51
N GLN A 23 24.71 63.48 -35.54
CA GLN A 23 24.38 63.10 -36.92
C GLN A 23 25.36 62.07 -37.53
N LEU A 24 26.66 62.21 -37.26
CA LEU A 24 27.68 61.24 -37.71
C LEU A 24 27.55 59.90 -36.99
N MET A 25 27.29 59.92 -35.68
CA MET A 25 27.02 58.73 -34.89
C MET A 25 25.74 58.04 -35.35
N ALA A 26 24.69 58.79 -35.69
CA ALA A 26 23.44 58.25 -36.24
C ALA A 26 23.63 57.52 -37.58
N ILE A 27 24.55 57.97 -38.44
CA ILE A 27 24.89 57.27 -39.69
C ILE A 27 25.61 55.94 -39.40
N GLU A 28 26.56 55.95 -38.47
CA GLU A 28 27.32 54.76 -38.11
C GLU A 28 26.47 53.74 -37.33
N GLN A 29 25.50 54.21 -36.54
CA GLN A 29 24.53 53.38 -35.84
C GLN A 29 23.61 52.59 -36.79
N LYS A 30 23.42 53.04 -38.05
CA LYS A 30 22.68 52.25 -39.06
C LYS A 30 23.29 50.87 -39.29
N ARG A 31 24.61 50.71 -39.15
CA ARG A 31 25.27 49.40 -39.28
C ARG A 31 24.89 48.46 -38.14
N VAL A 32 24.78 49.00 -36.92
CA VAL A 32 24.27 48.26 -35.76
C VAL A 32 22.82 47.88 -36.00
N THR A 33 21.97 48.82 -36.42
CA THR A 33 20.56 48.55 -36.75
C THR A 33 20.39 47.44 -37.80
N LEU A 34 21.25 47.36 -38.82
CA LEU A 34 21.17 46.27 -39.81
C LEU A 34 21.51 44.89 -39.22
N VAL A 35 22.45 44.82 -38.28
CA VAL A 35 22.80 43.57 -37.59
C VAL A 35 21.73 43.21 -36.56
N ASP A 36 21.20 44.20 -35.86
CA ASP A 36 20.10 44.07 -34.89
C ASP A 36 18.81 43.58 -35.58
N ASN A 37 18.47 44.13 -36.74
CA ASN A 37 17.33 43.63 -37.54
C ASN A 37 17.51 42.16 -37.91
N LYS A 38 18.71 41.74 -38.34
CA LYS A 38 19.01 40.32 -38.65
C LYS A 38 18.93 39.43 -37.42
N LYS A 39 19.39 39.92 -36.26
CA LYS A 39 19.24 39.24 -34.98
C LYS A 39 17.75 39.04 -34.68
N SER A 40 16.94 40.09 -34.81
CA SER A 40 15.49 40.04 -34.57
C SER A 40 14.76 39.07 -35.52
N ASP A 41 15.19 38.99 -36.78
CA ASP A 41 14.68 37.99 -37.73
C ASP A 41 14.97 36.56 -37.23
N TYR A 42 16.21 36.30 -36.78
CA TYR A 42 16.61 34.97 -36.29
C TYR A 42 15.97 34.61 -34.95
N GLU A 43 15.78 35.58 -34.06
CA GLU A 43 15.00 35.41 -32.82
C GLU A 43 13.55 35.02 -33.13
N SER A 44 12.96 35.65 -34.16
CA SER A 44 11.60 35.33 -34.60
C SER A 44 11.54 33.94 -35.23
N GLN A 45 12.50 33.56 -36.07
CA GLN A 45 12.62 32.19 -36.61
C GLN A 45 12.80 31.15 -35.49
N LEU A 46 13.61 31.43 -34.48
CA LEU A 46 13.82 30.53 -33.35
C LEU A 46 12.52 30.30 -32.57
N LYS A 47 11.74 31.36 -32.32
CA LYS A 47 10.43 31.25 -31.66
C LYS A 47 9.46 30.38 -32.46
N GLU A 48 9.43 30.54 -33.78
CA GLU A 48 8.63 29.69 -34.66
C GLU A 48 9.10 28.23 -34.62
N TRP A 49 10.40 27.96 -34.66
CA TRP A 49 10.94 26.60 -34.51
C TRP A 49 10.66 25.97 -33.14
N GLN A 50 10.65 26.76 -32.07
CA GLN A 50 10.24 26.30 -30.73
C GLN A 50 8.75 25.94 -30.71
N SER A 51 7.90 26.79 -31.27
CA SER A 51 6.45 26.53 -31.42
C SER A 51 6.19 25.27 -32.24
N PHE A 52 6.89 25.11 -33.37
CA PHE A 52 6.77 23.95 -34.23
C PHE A 52 7.24 22.67 -33.55
N ASN A 53 8.35 22.71 -32.79
CA ASN A 53 8.82 21.58 -32.01
C ASN A 53 7.76 21.12 -30.98
N THR A 54 7.07 22.05 -30.33
CA THR A 54 5.95 21.70 -29.42
C THR A 54 4.82 20.98 -30.15
N LYS A 55 4.47 21.39 -31.37
CA LYS A 55 3.46 20.70 -32.19
C LYS A 55 3.90 19.30 -32.62
N LEU A 56 5.17 19.13 -32.98
CA LEU A 56 5.73 17.82 -33.32
C LEU A 56 5.77 16.89 -32.10
N LEU A 57 6.10 17.41 -30.92
CA LEU A 57 6.04 16.64 -29.68
C LEU A 57 4.60 16.23 -29.32
N ALA A 58 3.61 17.10 -29.55
CA ALA A 58 2.20 16.75 -29.37
C ALA A 58 1.76 15.63 -30.32
N LEU A 59 2.19 15.67 -31.58
CA LEU A 59 1.97 14.56 -32.52
C LEU A 59 2.69 13.28 -32.07
N LYS A 60 3.91 13.39 -31.55
CA LYS A 60 4.66 12.24 -31.02
C LYS A 60 3.91 11.60 -29.85
N THR A 61 3.39 12.40 -28.91
CA THR A 61 2.55 11.91 -27.82
C THR A 61 1.28 11.22 -28.34
N ALA A 62 0.59 11.84 -29.30
CA ALA A 62 -0.63 11.24 -29.86
C ALA A 62 -0.36 9.92 -30.60
N ALA A 63 0.76 9.79 -31.31
CA ALA A 63 1.21 8.53 -31.90
C ALA A 63 1.63 7.51 -30.82
N GLY A 64 2.25 7.97 -29.74
CA GLY A 64 2.64 7.15 -28.59
C GLY A 64 1.46 6.51 -27.86
N ASN A 65 0.25 7.05 -27.97
CA ASN A 65 -0.97 6.48 -27.39
C ASN A 65 -1.67 5.46 -28.30
N LEU A 66 -1.08 5.11 -29.45
CA LEU A 66 -1.65 4.15 -30.41
C LEU A 66 -0.61 3.11 -30.86
N LYS A 67 0.62 3.19 -30.35
CA LYS A 67 1.74 2.39 -30.86
C LYS A 67 1.83 1.02 -30.20
N ASP A 68 1.23 0.86 -29.03
CA ASP A 68 1.25 -0.40 -28.29
C ASP A 68 -0.10 -1.14 -28.44
N PRO A 69 -0.12 -2.47 -28.62
CA PRO A 69 -1.38 -3.21 -28.77
C PRO A 69 -2.33 -3.08 -27.58
N TYR A 70 -1.77 -2.79 -26.40
CA TYR A 70 -2.52 -2.58 -25.17
C TYR A 70 -3.26 -1.24 -25.14
N ASP A 71 -2.85 -0.25 -25.94
CA ASP A 71 -3.59 1.02 -26.09
C ASP A 71 -5.00 0.76 -26.66
N PHE A 72 -5.14 -0.31 -27.46
CA PHE A 72 -6.42 -0.75 -28.01
C PHE A 72 -7.21 -1.68 -27.08
N ALA A 73 -6.67 -2.04 -25.90
CA ALA A 73 -7.36 -2.88 -24.91
C ALA A 73 -8.37 -2.07 -24.08
N LEU A 74 -9.17 -1.25 -24.76
CA LEU A 74 -10.27 -0.49 -24.17
C LEU A 74 -11.56 -1.29 -24.31
N PHE A 75 -12.25 -1.47 -23.19
CA PHE A 75 -13.47 -2.27 -23.11
C PHE A 75 -14.57 -1.47 -22.44
N THR A 76 -15.78 -1.68 -22.93
CA THR A 76 -17.00 -1.09 -22.40
C THR A 76 -17.99 -2.19 -22.07
N SER A 77 -18.93 -1.87 -21.18
CA SER A 77 -20.01 -2.76 -20.79
C SER A 77 -21.36 -2.15 -21.14
N THR A 78 -22.27 -2.99 -21.60
CA THR A 78 -23.67 -2.64 -21.80
C THR A 78 -24.53 -3.63 -21.05
N THR A 79 -25.58 -3.14 -20.40
CA THR A 79 -26.47 -3.98 -19.60
C THR A 79 -27.92 -3.80 -20.06
N SER A 80 -28.67 -4.89 -20.00
CA SER A 80 -30.12 -4.89 -20.25
C SER A 80 -30.80 -5.86 -19.28
N THR A 81 -32.10 -5.70 -19.06
CA THR A 81 -32.88 -6.58 -18.18
C THR A 81 -34.06 -7.17 -18.91
N ASN A 82 -34.55 -8.32 -18.45
CA ASN A 82 -35.83 -8.88 -18.86
C ASN A 82 -37.03 -8.24 -18.13
N SER A 83 -36.79 -7.29 -17.21
CA SER A 83 -37.80 -6.69 -16.34
C SER A 83 -38.38 -5.41 -16.95
N GLY A 84 -39.71 -5.26 -16.85
CA GLY A 84 -40.38 -4.00 -17.18
C GLY A 84 -40.36 -2.97 -16.05
N THR A 85 -39.91 -3.37 -14.86
CA THR A 85 -39.95 -2.57 -13.62
C THR A 85 -38.57 -2.00 -13.28
N PHE A 86 -37.53 -2.84 -13.36
CA PHE A 86 -36.17 -2.49 -12.98
C PHE A 86 -35.29 -2.28 -14.21
N LYS A 87 -34.56 -1.16 -14.25
CA LYS A 87 -33.45 -0.98 -15.18
C LYS A 87 -32.22 -1.68 -14.62
N ALA A 88 -31.30 -2.08 -15.49
CA ALA A 88 -30.05 -2.72 -15.06
C ALA A 88 -29.26 -1.83 -14.08
N SER A 89 -29.24 -0.51 -14.34
CA SER A 89 -28.57 0.48 -13.49
C SER A 89 -29.17 0.62 -12.08
N ASP A 90 -30.40 0.15 -11.87
CA ASP A 90 -31.03 0.16 -10.53
C ASP A 90 -30.51 -1.02 -9.68
N LEU A 91 -30.07 -2.10 -10.33
CA LEU A 91 -29.64 -3.35 -9.69
C LEU A 91 -28.12 -3.49 -9.63
N LEU A 92 -27.41 -3.01 -10.65
CA LEU A 92 -25.99 -3.28 -10.88
C LEU A 92 -25.30 -2.11 -11.59
N SER A 93 -24.11 -1.75 -11.11
CA SER A 93 -23.14 -0.93 -11.85
C SER A 93 -21.93 -1.79 -12.24
N VAL A 94 -21.45 -1.63 -13.48
CA VAL A 94 -20.35 -2.44 -14.03
C VAL A 94 -19.23 -1.53 -14.51
N THR A 95 -17.99 -1.86 -14.14
CA THR A 95 -16.79 -1.25 -14.70
C THR A 95 -15.86 -2.32 -15.27
N THR A 96 -15.09 -1.94 -16.28
CA THR A 96 -14.17 -2.81 -17.03
C THR A 96 -12.78 -2.19 -17.03
N ASN A 97 -11.74 -3.02 -17.06
CA ASN A 97 -10.35 -2.60 -17.22
C ASN A 97 -9.72 -3.25 -18.48
N SER A 98 -8.41 -3.09 -18.67
CA SER A 98 -7.67 -3.61 -19.84
C SER A 98 -7.59 -5.13 -19.94
N ASP A 99 -7.95 -5.86 -18.87
CA ASP A 99 -7.98 -7.32 -18.82
C ASP A 99 -9.39 -7.89 -19.05
N ALA A 100 -10.36 -7.02 -19.36
CA ALA A 100 -11.75 -7.41 -19.49
C ALA A 100 -11.96 -8.44 -20.61
N SER A 101 -12.63 -9.54 -20.25
CA SER A 101 -12.95 -10.60 -21.20
C SER A 101 -14.25 -10.30 -21.96
N ILE A 102 -14.13 -10.08 -23.28
CA ILE A 102 -15.27 -9.89 -24.19
C ILE A 102 -16.20 -11.10 -24.11
N GLY A 103 -17.50 -10.83 -23.94
CA GLY A 103 -18.49 -11.88 -23.81
C GLY A 103 -19.85 -11.32 -23.41
N THR A 104 -20.85 -12.20 -23.46
CA THR A 104 -22.18 -11.94 -22.90
C THR A 104 -22.39 -12.85 -21.71
N TYR A 105 -22.74 -12.25 -20.57
CA TYR A 105 -22.95 -12.92 -19.28
C TYR A 105 -24.39 -12.66 -18.81
N THR A 106 -25.00 -13.65 -18.20
CA THR A 106 -26.32 -13.54 -17.57
C THR A 106 -26.18 -13.51 -16.06
N LEU A 107 -26.76 -12.49 -15.42
CA LEU A 107 -26.61 -12.22 -13.99
C LEU A 107 -27.99 -12.14 -13.31
N ASN A 108 -28.13 -12.75 -12.14
CA ASN A 108 -29.29 -12.55 -11.26
C ASN A 108 -28.80 -12.27 -9.84
N ILE A 109 -29.18 -11.13 -9.26
CA ILE A 109 -28.76 -10.75 -7.90
C ILE A 109 -29.87 -11.20 -6.95
N THR A 110 -29.61 -12.25 -6.16
CA THR A 110 -30.61 -12.85 -5.28
C THR A 110 -30.55 -12.26 -3.87
N GLN A 111 -29.37 -11.83 -3.43
CA GLN A 111 -29.17 -11.24 -2.11
C GLN A 111 -28.00 -10.25 -2.13
N LEU A 112 -28.10 -9.16 -1.36
CA LEU A 112 -26.99 -8.25 -1.10
C LEU A 112 -26.26 -8.66 0.17
N ALA A 113 -24.96 -8.38 0.22
CA ALA A 113 -24.20 -8.49 1.44
C ALA A 113 -24.64 -7.41 2.44
N ALA A 114 -24.69 -7.76 3.72
CA ALA A 114 -25.05 -6.87 4.82
C ALA A 114 -23.95 -6.88 5.89
N ALA A 115 -23.69 -5.72 6.47
CA ALA A 115 -22.77 -5.57 7.59
C ALA A 115 -23.51 -5.84 8.89
N GLU A 116 -22.92 -6.67 9.76
CA GLU A 116 -23.51 -6.99 11.05
C GLU A 116 -23.57 -5.76 11.95
N LYS A 117 -24.64 -5.67 12.74
CA LYS A 117 -24.83 -4.63 13.74
C LYS A 117 -25.33 -5.21 15.06
N LEU A 118 -24.58 -4.98 16.14
CA LEU A 118 -24.89 -5.44 17.50
C LEU A 118 -25.21 -4.26 18.42
N SER A 119 -26.04 -4.49 19.44
CA SER A 119 -26.41 -3.51 20.47
C SER A 119 -26.20 -4.09 21.87
N SER A 120 -25.66 -3.27 22.76
CA SER A 120 -25.53 -3.56 24.20
C SER A 120 -26.87 -3.47 24.93
N ALA A 121 -26.86 -3.81 26.22
CA ALA A 121 -27.88 -3.43 27.19
C ALA A 121 -27.95 -1.90 27.39
N SER A 122 -28.99 -1.46 28.10
CA SER A 122 -29.21 -0.04 28.44
C SER A 122 -28.33 0.40 29.60
N PHE A 123 -27.72 1.58 29.46
CA PHE A 123 -26.98 2.28 30.49
C PHE A 123 -27.68 3.59 30.84
N SER A 124 -27.67 3.98 32.12
CA SER A 124 -28.33 5.21 32.59
C SER A 124 -27.60 6.49 32.18
N ASP A 125 -26.28 6.41 31.96
CA ASP A 125 -25.41 7.53 31.59
C ASP A 125 -24.26 7.01 30.71
N TYR A 126 -23.69 7.86 29.86
CA TYR A 126 -22.59 7.49 28.95
C TYR A 126 -21.21 7.97 29.40
N SER A 127 -21.14 8.84 30.42
CA SER A 127 -19.94 9.53 30.91
C SER A 127 -19.50 9.09 32.30
N THR A 128 -20.36 8.37 33.02
CA THR A 128 -20.07 7.84 34.35
C THR A 128 -19.27 6.53 34.24
N ALA A 129 -18.33 6.33 35.17
CA ALA A 129 -17.53 5.11 35.23
C ALA A 129 -18.40 3.87 35.44
N LEU A 130 -18.16 2.83 34.63
CA LEU A 130 -18.92 1.57 34.61
C LEU A 130 -18.66 0.71 35.85
N GLY A 131 -17.49 0.83 36.47
CA GLY A 131 -17.10 0.08 37.67
C GLY A 131 -16.48 -1.29 37.39
N ALA A 132 -16.12 -2.00 38.46
CA ALA A 132 -15.31 -3.21 38.38
C ALA A 132 -15.98 -4.39 37.65
N GLY A 133 -17.32 -4.41 37.56
CA GLY A 133 -18.05 -5.47 36.86
C GLY A 133 -17.84 -5.48 35.33
N TYR A 134 -17.38 -4.36 34.76
CA TYR A 134 -17.09 -4.22 33.34
C TYR A 134 -15.59 -4.26 33.02
N ALA A 135 -14.74 -4.37 34.05
CA ALA A 135 -13.29 -4.38 33.86
C ALA A 135 -12.82 -5.74 33.32
N GLY A 136 -12.04 -5.72 32.24
CA GLY A 136 -11.57 -6.92 31.54
C GLY A 136 -11.18 -6.59 30.10
N ASP A 137 -10.73 -7.60 29.37
CA ASP A 137 -10.42 -7.47 27.95
C ASP A 137 -11.55 -8.13 27.13
N MET A 138 -11.93 -7.49 26.03
CA MET A 138 -12.75 -8.08 24.97
C MET A 138 -11.94 -8.14 23.68
N LEU A 139 -12.22 -9.12 22.84
CA LEU A 139 -11.63 -9.26 21.51
C LEU A 139 -12.66 -8.88 20.45
N ILE A 140 -12.28 -7.99 19.55
CA ILE A 140 -13.08 -7.58 18.39
C ILE A 140 -12.27 -7.90 17.14
N ASN A 141 -12.71 -8.89 16.36
CA ASN A 141 -12.00 -9.45 15.22
C ASN A 141 -10.52 -9.77 15.55
N GLY A 142 -10.29 -10.40 16.70
CA GLY A 142 -8.96 -10.78 17.19
C GLY A 142 -8.14 -9.64 17.83
N ARG A 143 -8.65 -8.40 17.86
CA ARG A 143 -7.99 -7.28 18.56
C ARG A 143 -8.49 -7.11 19.99
N ALA A 144 -7.56 -7.06 20.93
CA ALA A 144 -7.86 -6.77 22.33
C ALA A 144 -8.26 -5.30 22.56
N VAL A 145 -9.36 -5.12 23.26
CA VAL A 145 -9.85 -3.85 23.78
C VAL A 145 -9.93 -3.99 25.30
N SER A 146 -9.04 -3.27 26.00
CA SER A 146 -8.93 -3.35 27.46
C SER A 146 -9.81 -2.32 28.16
N ILE A 147 -10.74 -2.81 28.98
CA ILE A 147 -11.70 -2.01 29.74
C ILE A 147 -11.28 -1.99 31.21
N THR A 148 -11.27 -0.80 31.80
CA THR A 148 -10.91 -0.58 33.21
C THR A 148 -12.14 -0.13 34.00
N GLN A 149 -12.12 -0.33 35.32
CA GLN A 149 -13.23 0.07 36.19
C GLN A 149 -13.55 1.58 36.16
N SER A 150 -12.60 2.43 35.73
CA SER A 150 -12.79 3.87 35.61
C SER A 150 -13.37 4.31 34.27
N ASP A 151 -13.44 3.41 33.29
CA ASP A 151 -13.94 3.75 31.96
C ASP A 151 -15.44 4.01 31.98
N SER A 152 -15.86 5.01 31.23
CA SER A 152 -17.26 5.27 30.89
C SER A 152 -17.64 4.61 29.56
N LEU A 153 -18.94 4.56 29.23
CA LEU A 153 -19.40 4.05 27.93
C LEU A 153 -18.76 4.80 26.75
N ALA A 154 -18.52 6.10 26.89
CA ALA A 154 -17.80 6.91 25.91
C ALA A 154 -16.34 6.47 25.74
N ASP A 155 -15.66 6.15 26.84
CA ASP A 155 -14.29 5.64 26.78
C ASP A 155 -14.24 4.27 26.10
N VAL A 156 -15.22 3.39 26.37
CA VAL A 156 -15.34 2.09 25.69
C VAL A 156 -15.51 2.27 24.19
N ARG A 157 -16.44 3.15 23.76
CA ARG A 157 -16.63 3.51 22.34
C ARG A 157 -15.31 3.98 21.72
N ASP A 158 -14.61 4.89 22.38
CA ASP A 158 -13.39 5.49 21.85
C ASP A 158 -12.24 4.47 21.79
N LYS A 159 -12.14 3.55 22.75
CA LYS A 159 -11.20 2.44 22.72
C LYS A 159 -11.46 1.47 21.58
N ILE A 160 -12.73 1.10 21.34
CA ILE A 160 -13.10 0.25 20.20
C ILE A 160 -12.75 0.94 18.88
N ASN A 161 -13.15 2.22 18.71
CA ASN A 161 -12.83 2.97 17.50
C ASN A 161 -11.32 3.20 17.31
N SER A 162 -10.56 3.30 18.41
CA SER A 162 -9.10 3.36 18.34
C SER A 162 -8.50 2.03 17.91
N ALA A 163 -9.06 0.90 18.37
CA ALA A 163 -8.69 -0.43 17.90
C ALA A 163 -9.04 -0.65 16.41
N ASN A 164 -9.95 0.15 15.85
CA ASN A 164 -10.27 0.17 14.42
C ASN A 164 -9.34 1.06 13.57
N SER A 165 -8.11 1.27 14.01
CA SER A 165 -7.11 2.08 13.29
C SER A 165 -5.73 1.41 13.26
N GLY A 166 -4.82 1.92 12.44
CA GLY A 166 -3.47 1.39 12.26
C GLY A 166 -3.36 0.35 11.14
N SER A 167 -2.32 -0.49 11.19
CA SER A 167 -1.97 -1.45 10.12
C SER A 167 -2.82 -2.72 10.10
N THR A 168 -3.53 -3.06 11.18
CA THR A 168 -4.36 -4.28 11.26
C THR A 168 -5.76 -4.00 11.87
N PRO A 169 -6.51 -2.98 11.41
CA PRO A 169 -7.71 -2.46 12.08
C PRO A 169 -8.73 -3.54 12.44
N SER A 170 -9.49 -3.36 13.54
CA SER A 170 -10.50 -4.33 13.97
C SER A 170 -11.68 -4.47 12.99
N GLY A 171 -11.88 -3.55 12.05
CA GLY A 171 -12.99 -3.59 11.07
C GLY A 171 -14.37 -3.35 11.71
N VAL A 172 -14.42 -2.69 12.86
CA VAL A 172 -15.65 -2.47 13.63
C VAL A 172 -15.71 -1.07 14.19
N THR A 173 -16.81 -0.37 13.90
CA THR A 173 -17.09 0.96 14.41
C THR A 173 -18.11 0.90 15.55
N ALA A 174 -17.78 1.55 16.66
CA ALA A 174 -18.63 1.72 17.83
C ALA A 174 -19.30 3.10 17.86
N SER A 175 -20.57 3.13 18.26
CA SER A 175 -21.35 4.36 18.46
C SER A 175 -22.27 4.23 19.68
N ILE A 176 -22.68 5.36 20.27
CA ILE A 176 -23.63 5.37 21.39
C ILE A 176 -24.94 5.98 20.89
N ILE A 177 -26.04 5.24 21.04
CA ILE A 177 -27.39 5.68 20.69
C ILE A 177 -28.16 5.90 21.99
N ARG A 178 -28.84 7.04 22.08
CA ARG A 178 -29.76 7.35 23.17
C ARG A 178 -31.19 7.07 22.71
N TYR A 179 -31.85 6.08 23.34
CA TYR A 179 -33.24 5.72 23.05
C TYR A 179 -34.24 6.47 23.93
N ASP A 180 -33.86 6.81 25.17
CA ASP A 180 -34.65 7.63 26.09
C ASP A 180 -33.74 8.44 27.04
N THR A 181 -34.28 9.02 28.12
CA THR A 181 -33.60 9.92 29.06
C THR A 181 -32.46 9.22 29.81
N ASN A 182 -32.64 7.94 30.14
CA ASN A 182 -31.68 7.11 30.87
C ASN A 182 -31.47 5.75 30.17
N ASP A 183 -31.53 5.73 28.83
CA ASP A 183 -31.27 4.55 28.00
C ASP A 183 -30.25 4.90 26.91
N TYR A 184 -28.98 4.67 27.23
CA TYR A 184 -27.85 4.74 26.32
C TYR A 184 -27.38 3.34 25.98
N ARG A 185 -27.17 3.05 24.69
CA ARG A 185 -26.69 1.74 24.23
C ARG A 185 -25.48 1.91 23.32
N LEU A 186 -24.46 1.12 23.59
CA LEU A 186 -23.31 0.96 22.70
C LEU A 186 -23.71 0.05 21.55
N THR A 187 -23.45 0.51 20.33
CA THR A 187 -23.78 -0.17 19.09
C THR A 187 -22.49 -0.42 18.32
N LEU A 188 -22.24 -1.68 17.97
CA LEU A 188 -21.10 -2.10 17.15
C LEU A 188 -21.60 -2.36 15.74
N THR A 189 -20.90 -1.84 14.73
CA THR A 189 -21.21 -2.05 13.32
C THR A 189 -19.95 -2.55 12.63
N SER A 190 -20.05 -3.67 11.91
CA SER A 190 -18.97 -4.12 11.03
C SER A 190 -18.76 -3.09 9.92
N ASP A 191 -17.51 -2.75 9.62
CA ASP A 191 -17.20 -1.84 8.52
C ASP A 191 -17.35 -2.56 7.17
N ASP A 192 -17.09 -3.86 7.16
CA ASP A 192 -17.28 -4.74 6.01
C ASP A 192 -18.63 -5.46 6.08
N THR A 193 -19.17 -5.79 4.91
CA THR A 193 -20.32 -6.68 4.79
C THR A 193 -19.87 -8.14 4.80
N GLY A 194 -20.82 -9.07 4.99
CA GLY A 194 -20.58 -10.51 4.89
C GLY A 194 -21.07 -11.28 6.10
N GLU A 195 -21.21 -12.59 5.94
CA GLU A 195 -21.68 -13.53 6.97
C GLU A 195 -20.75 -13.60 8.18
N ALA A 196 -19.44 -13.39 7.98
CA ALA A 196 -18.45 -13.38 9.06
C ALA A 196 -18.73 -12.33 10.14
N GLY A 197 -19.35 -11.20 9.77
CA GLY A 197 -19.81 -10.18 10.71
C GLY A 197 -18.74 -9.67 11.68
N ILE A 198 -19.12 -9.56 12.95
CA ILE A 198 -18.29 -9.10 14.06
C ILE A 198 -17.88 -10.31 14.91
N GLY A 199 -16.61 -10.69 14.84
CA GLY A 199 -16.00 -11.62 15.77
C GLY A 199 -15.87 -10.99 17.16
N LEU A 200 -16.81 -11.26 18.04
CA LEU A 200 -16.87 -10.70 19.39
C LEU A 200 -16.64 -11.80 20.43
N LEU A 201 -15.48 -11.77 21.10
CA LEU A 201 -15.07 -12.80 22.04
C LEU A 201 -14.63 -12.18 23.37
N ASN A 202 -14.80 -12.92 24.48
CA ASN A 202 -14.17 -12.52 25.73
C ASN A 202 -12.64 -12.65 25.60
N GLY A 203 -11.89 -11.70 26.16
CA GLY A 203 -10.42 -11.73 26.25
C GLY A 203 -9.94 -11.84 27.70
N SER A 204 -10.83 -12.16 28.63
CA SER A 204 -10.55 -12.27 30.05
C SER A 204 -11.41 -13.35 30.70
N ALA A 205 -11.04 -13.76 31.91
CA ALA A 205 -11.78 -14.78 32.65
C ALA A 205 -13.21 -14.35 33.04
N ALA A 206 -13.48 -13.04 33.06
CA ALA A 206 -14.83 -12.52 33.28
C ALA A 206 -15.59 -12.46 31.95
N ASP A 207 -16.87 -12.85 31.96
CA ASP A 207 -17.76 -12.79 30.80
C ASP A 207 -18.32 -11.37 30.62
N ILE A 208 -17.44 -10.43 30.28
CA ILE A 208 -17.81 -9.02 30.16
C ILE A 208 -18.75 -8.77 28.99
N LEU A 209 -18.74 -9.62 27.95
CA LEU A 209 -19.66 -9.50 26.82
C LEU A 209 -21.13 -9.69 27.21
N SER A 210 -21.40 -10.67 28.08
CA SER A 210 -22.72 -10.90 28.65
C SER A 210 -23.12 -9.76 29.59
N VAL A 211 -22.16 -9.22 30.39
CA VAL A 211 -22.40 -8.07 31.28
C VAL A 211 -22.73 -6.79 30.48
N PHE A 212 -22.04 -6.52 29.38
CA PHE A 212 -22.42 -5.46 28.43
C PHE A 212 -23.75 -5.75 27.72
N GLY A 213 -24.19 -7.01 27.71
CA GLY A 213 -25.42 -7.46 27.06
C GLY A 213 -25.29 -7.61 25.55
N PHE A 214 -24.08 -7.79 25.02
CA PHE A 214 -23.86 -8.11 23.62
C PHE A 214 -24.13 -9.57 23.30
N THR A 215 -23.80 -10.46 24.23
CA THR A 215 -24.04 -11.90 24.11
C THR A 215 -25.07 -12.38 25.13
N ASP A 216 -25.56 -13.61 24.94
CA ASP A 216 -26.29 -14.40 25.92
C ASP A 216 -25.39 -15.51 26.51
N ALA A 217 -25.96 -16.37 27.35
CA ALA A 217 -25.20 -17.42 28.03
C ALA A 217 -24.91 -18.66 27.16
N THR A 218 -25.42 -18.74 25.93
CA THR A 218 -25.13 -19.86 25.04
C THR A 218 -23.73 -19.77 24.49
N ARG A 219 -23.12 -20.95 24.31
CA ARG A 219 -21.80 -21.11 23.71
C ARG A 219 -21.93 -22.05 22.52
N THR A 220 -21.66 -21.54 21.33
CA THR A 220 -21.69 -22.31 20.08
C THR A 220 -20.30 -22.37 19.49
N VAL A 221 -20.02 -23.41 18.69
CA VAL A 221 -18.78 -23.47 17.94
C VAL A 221 -18.77 -22.37 16.90
N LYS A 222 -17.69 -21.59 16.85
CA LYS A 222 -17.52 -20.48 15.91
C LYS A 222 -17.09 -20.97 14.52
N ASN A 223 -16.03 -21.77 14.46
CA ASN A 223 -15.42 -22.22 13.20
C ASN A 223 -15.56 -23.76 13.02
N HIS A 224 -16.78 -24.25 12.81
CA HIS A 224 -17.02 -25.68 12.57
C HIS A 224 -16.67 -26.09 11.13
N ILE A 225 -16.00 -27.23 10.98
CA ILE A 225 -15.77 -27.89 9.69
C ILE A 225 -16.19 -29.36 9.76
N ALA A 226 -16.37 -30.02 8.62
CA ALA A 226 -16.79 -31.43 8.57
C ALA A 226 -15.88 -32.41 9.35
N GLY A 227 -14.62 -32.02 9.61
CA GLY A 227 -13.64 -32.84 10.34
C GLY A 227 -13.38 -32.44 11.80
N GLY A 228 -13.99 -31.37 12.31
CA GLY A 228 -13.64 -30.81 13.61
C GLY A 228 -13.96 -29.33 13.77
N ASP A 229 -13.43 -28.75 14.83
CA ASP A 229 -13.64 -27.34 15.18
C ASP A 229 -12.30 -26.61 15.23
N LYS A 230 -12.23 -25.43 14.60
CA LYS A 230 -11.01 -24.63 14.53
C LYS A 230 -11.02 -23.46 15.51
N SER A 231 -9.85 -23.09 16.02
CA SER A 231 -9.64 -21.78 16.64
C SER A 231 -9.62 -20.66 15.60
N ASP A 232 -9.57 -19.40 16.06
CA ASP A 232 -9.19 -18.26 15.21
C ASP A 232 -7.72 -18.38 14.72
N CYS A 233 -7.33 -17.52 13.75
CA CYS A 233 -5.97 -17.45 13.21
C CYS A 233 -4.99 -16.77 14.17
N PHE A 234 -3.78 -17.32 14.26
CA PHE A 234 -2.67 -16.73 15.02
C PHE A 234 -1.42 -16.62 14.15
N THR A 235 -0.56 -15.63 14.43
CA THR A 235 0.68 -15.38 13.67
C THR A 235 1.83 -16.32 14.04
N SER A 236 1.70 -17.07 15.13
CA SER A 236 2.70 -18.05 15.58
C SER A 236 2.03 -19.18 16.34
N SER A 237 2.58 -20.40 16.22
CA SER A 237 2.18 -21.55 17.03
C SER A 237 2.98 -21.69 18.34
N THR A 238 4.11 -21.02 18.47
CA THR A 238 5.09 -21.23 19.56
C THR A 238 5.17 -20.09 20.57
N ILE A 239 4.63 -18.91 20.25
CA ILE A 239 4.54 -17.77 21.18
C ILE A 239 3.29 -17.91 22.06
N ALA A 240 3.37 -17.45 23.31
CA ALA A 240 2.25 -17.44 24.24
C ALA A 240 1.05 -16.63 23.71
N VAL A 241 -0.16 -17.18 23.85
CA VAL A 241 -1.39 -16.63 23.25
C VAL A 241 -1.70 -15.20 23.73
N LYS A 242 -1.44 -14.88 25.00
CA LYS A 242 -1.61 -13.52 25.55
C LYS A 242 -0.83 -12.49 24.75
N THR A 243 0.42 -12.80 24.41
CA THR A 243 1.29 -11.91 23.64
C THR A 243 0.78 -11.76 22.21
N LEU A 244 0.30 -12.85 21.61
CA LEU A 244 -0.24 -12.84 20.24
C LEU A 244 -1.51 -11.99 20.13
N LEU A 245 -2.39 -12.04 21.13
CA LEU A 245 -3.65 -11.30 21.15
C LEU A 245 -3.53 -9.90 21.78
N GLY A 246 -2.40 -9.58 22.41
CA GLY A 246 -2.18 -8.31 23.10
C GLY A 246 -3.07 -8.11 24.33
N LEU A 247 -3.43 -9.19 25.03
CA LEU A 247 -4.29 -9.11 26.23
C LEU A 247 -3.56 -8.35 27.35
N SER A 248 -4.30 -7.53 28.10
CA SER A 248 -3.75 -6.79 29.24
C SER A 248 -3.72 -7.67 30.50
N SER A 249 -4.77 -8.47 30.68
CA SER A 249 -4.97 -9.35 31.83
C SER A 249 -4.31 -10.72 31.64
N THR A 250 -3.98 -11.40 32.73
CA THR A 250 -3.60 -12.82 32.69
C THR A 250 -4.88 -13.65 32.75
N GLN A 251 -5.03 -14.60 31.82
CA GLN A 251 -6.18 -15.49 31.77
C GLN A 251 -5.69 -16.93 31.96
N SER A 252 -6.10 -17.54 33.07
CA SER A 252 -5.69 -18.89 33.45
C SER A 252 -6.91 -19.70 33.92
N SER A 253 -7.01 -20.95 33.47
CA SER A 253 -8.00 -21.91 33.94
C SER A 253 -7.43 -22.82 35.03
N ASN A 254 -8.30 -23.33 35.90
CA ASN A 254 -8.00 -24.44 36.79
C ASN A 254 -8.35 -25.78 36.11
N ALA A 255 -7.76 -26.87 36.60
CA ALA A 255 -8.16 -28.21 36.16
C ALA A 255 -9.65 -28.45 36.44
N GLY A 256 -10.41 -28.79 35.40
CA GLY A 256 -11.87 -28.94 35.48
C GLY A 256 -12.68 -27.76 34.96
N ASP A 257 -12.07 -26.59 34.77
CA ASP A 257 -12.76 -25.42 34.18
C ASP A 257 -13.01 -25.62 32.68
N ILE A 258 -12.15 -26.39 32.01
CA ILE A 258 -12.26 -26.72 30.59
C ILE A 258 -12.55 -28.20 30.44
N ILE A 259 -13.65 -28.52 29.75
CA ILE A 259 -14.04 -29.90 29.40
C ILE A 259 -14.32 -29.96 27.91
N VAL A 260 -13.68 -30.90 27.22
CA VAL A 260 -13.89 -31.16 25.79
C VAL A 260 -14.26 -32.63 25.62
N ASN A 261 -15.43 -32.92 25.04
CA ASN A 261 -15.94 -34.29 24.83
C ASN A 261 -15.97 -35.15 26.11
N GLY A 262 -16.20 -34.52 27.26
CA GLY A 262 -16.19 -35.17 28.58
C GLY A 262 -14.79 -35.39 29.17
N CYS A 263 -13.72 -35.03 28.45
CA CYS A 263 -12.35 -35.04 28.95
C CYS A 263 -12.03 -33.73 29.67
N VAL A 264 -11.55 -33.82 30.91
CA VAL A 264 -11.08 -32.68 31.70
C VAL A 264 -9.69 -32.29 31.23
N ILE A 265 -9.51 -31.02 30.87
CA ILE A 265 -8.22 -30.50 30.41
C ILE A 265 -7.44 -29.95 31.62
N ASP A 266 -6.13 -30.17 31.63
CA ASP A 266 -5.22 -29.56 32.60
C ASP A 266 -5.25 -28.02 32.47
N ALA A 267 -4.82 -27.33 33.53
CA ALA A 267 -4.80 -25.87 33.58
C ALA A 267 -4.08 -25.26 32.35
N ILE A 268 -4.78 -24.37 31.64
CA ILE A 268 -4.25 -23.56 30.54
C ILE A 268 -4.05 -22.12 31.04
N ASP A 269 -2.87 -21.56 30.86
CA ASP A 269 -2.51 -20.18 31.17
C ASP A 269 -2.00 -19.48 29.91
N LEU A 270 -2.79 -18.57 29.35
CA LEU A 270 -2.49 -17.90 28.08
C LEU A 270 -1.23 -17.01 28.15
N SER A 271 -0.75 -16.67 29.34
CA SER A 271 0.50 -15.91 29.52
C SER A 271 1.76 -16.75 29.31
N MET A 272 1.66 -18.07 29.43
CA MET A 272 2.77 -19.01 29.26
C MET A 272 2.55 -19.97 28.10
N ASP A 273 1.29 -20.33 27.83
CA ASP A 273 0.94 -21.36 26.86
C ASP A 273 0.83 -20.81 25.44
N SER A 274 1.46 -21.53 24.51
CA SER A 274 1.36 -21.33 23.07
C SER A 274 0.33 -22.30 22.47
N LEU A 275 0.03 -22.17 21.17
CA LEU A 275 -0.89 -23.11 20.52
C LEU A 275 -0.39 -24.55 20.61
N GLU A 276 0.93 -24.77 20.49
CA GLU A 276 1.53 -26.10 20.63
C GLU A 276 1.35 -26.67 22.03
N SER A 277 1.57 -25.87 23.09
CA SER A 277 1.41 -26.37 24.46
C SER A 277 -0.06 -26.61 24.82
N ILE A 278 -0.98 -25.79 24.31
CA ILE A 278 -2.43 -26.01 24.46
C ILE A 278 -2.85 -27.30 23.76
N LYS A 279 -2.40 -27.53 22.52
CA LYS A 279 -2.63 -28.78 21.79
C LYS A 279 -2.07 -29.98 22.56
N ASP A 280 -0.87 -29.89 23.15
CA ASP A 280 -0.30 -30.98 23.94
C ASP A 280 -1.16 -31.30 25.18
N LYS A 281 -1.71 -30.28 25.85
CA LYS A 281 -2.63 -30.46 27.00
C LYS A 281 -3.95 -31.13 26.59
N LEU A 282 -4.51 -30.74 25.44
CA LEU A 282 -5.71 -31.39 24.87
C LEU A 282 -5.44 -32.87 24.56
N VAL A 283 -4.32 -33.16 23.90
CA VAL A 283 -3.91 -34.54 23.54
C VAL A 283 -3.64 -35.38 24.78
N ALA A 284 -2.98 -34.81 25.80
CA ALA A 284 -2.73 -35.49 27.07
C ALA A 284 -4.01 -35.87 27.81
N ALA A 285 -5.07 -35.05 27.69
CA ALA A 285 -6.39 -35.34 28.23
C ALA A 285 -7.22 -36.34 27.39
N GLY A 286 -6.69 -36.80 26.25
CA GLY A 286 -7.34 -37.76 25.36
C GLY A 286 -8.23 -37.13 24.28
N VAL A 287 -8.09 -35.83 24.03
CA VAL A 287 -8.76 -35.12 22.93
C VAL A 287 -7.86 -35.17 21.68
N SER A 288 -8.41 -35.58 20.53
CA SER A 288 -7.68 -35.49 19.26
C SER A 288 -7.58 -34.02 18.83
N ALA A 289 -6.38 -33.43 18.92
CA ALA A 289 -6.13 -32.07 18.51
C ALA A 289 -4.79 -31.93 17.77
N SER A 290 -4.73 -31.01 16.81
CA SER A 290 -3.51 -30.68 16.06
C SER A 290 -3.36 -29.16 15.88
N VAL A 291 -2.14 -28.69 15.63
CA VAL A 291 -1.90 -27.33 15.13
C VAL A 291 -1.73 -27.42 13.61
N ILE A 292 -2.53 -26.67 12.88
CA ILE A 292 -2.48 -26.58 11.42
C ILE A 292 -2.00 -25.20 10.99
N SER A 293 -1.32 -25.12 9.85
CA SER A 293 -0.97 -23.84 9.22
C SER A 293 -1.82 -23.61 7.97
N GLU A 294 -2.19 -22.35 7.74
CA GLU A 294 -2.94 -21.88 6.58
C GLU A 294 -2.20 -20.70 5.97
N THR A 295 -1.92 -20.75 4.67
CA THR A 295 -1.27 -19.64 3.94
C THR A 295 -2.31 -18.89 3.12
N SER A 296 -2.46 -17.59 3.37
CA SER A 296 -3.32 -16.70 2.60
C SER A 296 -2.56 -15.39 2.35
N ASN A 297 -2.63 -14.85 1.13
CA ASN A 297 -1.93 -13.60 0.74
C ASN A 297 -0.44 -13.57 1.13
N ASN A 298 0.26 -14.70 0.98
CA ASN A 298 1.67 -14.89 1.37
C ASN A 298 1.96 -14.78 2.88
N GLU A 299 0.95 -14.73 3.75
CA GLU A 299 1.11 -14.81 5.20
C GLU A 299 0.71 -16.21 5.70
N VAL A 300 1.53 -16.77 6.59
CA VAL A 300 1.25 -18.04 7.26
C VAL A 300 0.58 -17.76 8.59
N SER A 301 -0.60 -18.35 8.79
CA SER A 301 -1.32 -18.33 10.05
C SER A 301 -1.43 -19.73 10.63
N TYR A 302 -1.62 -19.83 11.93
CA TYR A 302 -1.71 -21.08 12.69
C TYR A 302 -3.05 -21.16 13.41
N ARG A 303 -3.61 -22.37 13.51
CA ARG A 303 -4.86 -22.65 14.23
C ARG A 303 -4.76 -23.97 15.00
N ILE A 304 -5.49 -24.08 16.10
CA ILE A 304 -5.79 -25.38 16.72
C ILE A 304 -6.98 -26.00 15.99
N LEU A 305 -6.88 -27.26 15.61
CA LEU A 305 -7.96 -28.10 15.12
C LEU A 305 -8.28 -29.17 16.17
N ILE A 306 -9.50 -29.16 16.70
CA ILE A 306 -10.04 -30.23 17.55
C ILE A 306 -10.83 -31.18 16.64
N GLU A 307 -10.31 -32.38 16.44
CA GLU A 307 -10.86 -33.36 15.52
C GLU A 307 -12.10 -34.05 16.09
N GLY A 308 -13.12 -34.26 15.26
CA GLY A 308 -14.36 -34.93 15.64
C GLY A 308 -15.58 -34.30 15.00
N GLY A 309 -16.61 -35.10 14.67
CA GLY A 309 -17.79 -34.60 13.95
C GLY A 309 -18.78 -33.80 14.80
N THR A 310 -18.79 -33.99 16.13
CA THR A 310 -19.67 -33.27 17.06
C THR A 310 -18.95 -33.13 18.40
N ASN A 311 -18.23 -32.03 18.62
CA ASN A 311 -17.57 -31.80 19.89
C ASN A 311 -18.49 -31.07 20.88
N THR A 312 -18.29 -31.32 22.18
CA THR A 312 -18.99 -30.62 23.26
C THR A 312 -17.99 -29.90 24.14
N TYR A 313 -18.31 -28.66 24.53
CA TYR A 313 -17.40 -27.77 25.25
C TYR A 313 -17.99 -27.28 26.58
N THR A 314 -17.13 -27.15 27.58
CA THR A 314 -17.37 -26.38 28.80
C THR A 314 -16.16 -25.49 29.00
N ASP A 315 -16.40 -24.20 29.28
CA ASP A 315 -15.35 -23.20 29.35
C ASP A 315 -15.60 -22.21 30.50
N GLY A 316 -15.23 -22.61 31.72
CA GLY A 316 -15.48 -21.82 32.92
C GLY A 316 -14.59 -20.58 33.08
N SER A 317 -13.58 -20.39 32.22
CA SER A 317 -12.65 -19.25 32.26
C SER A 317 -12.56 -18.51 30.92
N ASN A 318 -13.52 -18.73 30.00
CA ASN A 318 -13.57 -18.16 28.65
C ASN A 318 -12.30 -18.42 27.80
N ILE A 319 -11.50 -19.45 28.10
CA ILE A 319 -10.24 -19.72 27.40
C ILE A 319 -10.51 -20.20 25.97
N LEU A 320 -11.49 -21.10 25.79
CA LEU A 320 -11.87 -21.61 24.48
C LEU A 320 -12.56 -20.51 23.65
N GLU A 321 -13.30 -19.62 24.30
CA GLU A 321 -13.85 -18.42 23.66
C GLU A 321 -12.74 -17.44 23.25
N THR A 322 -11.77 -17.15 24.11
CA THR A 322 -10.60 -16.30 23.78
C THR A 322 -9.82 -16.85 22.58
N LEU A 323 -9.73 -18.18 22.44
CA LEU A 323 -9.10 -18.84 21.29
C LEU A 323 -9.96 -18.81 20.02
N GLY A 324 -11.24 -18.42 20.11
CA GLY A 324 -12.18 -18.44 18.98
C GLY A 324 -12.62 -19.85 18.56
N ILE A 325 -12.58 -20.82 19.47
CA ILE A 325 -13.14 -22.16 19.23
C ILE A 325 -14.67 -22.11 19.38
N ILE A 326 -15.12 -21.41 20.42
CA ILE A 326 -16.54 -21.15 20.70
C ILE A 326 -16.80 -19.63 20.76
N GLU A 327 -18.05 -19.24 20.66
CA GLU A 327 -18.50 -17.85 20.78
C GLU A 327 -19.82 -17.76 21.54
N GLY A 328 -20.12 -16.56 22.07
CA GLY A 328 -21.39 -16.27 22.74
C GLY A 328 -22.53 -16.05 21.76
N GLY A 329 -23.72 -16.58 22.06
CA GLY A 329 -24.92 -16.34 21.25
C GLY A 329 -25.39 -14.88 21.28
N VAL A 330 -26.02 -14.43 20.20
CA VAL A 330 -26.54 -13.04 20.06
C VAL A 330 -28.07 -13.01 19.93
N SER A 331 -28.76 -13.97 20.54
CA SER A 331 -30.23 -14.05 20.47
C SER A 331 -30.90 -12.80 21.06
N SER A 332 -32.14 -12.51 20.70
CA SER A 332 -32.87 -11.39 21.30
C SER A 332 -33.11 -11.58 22.80
N VAL A 333 -33.19 -10.48 23.54
CA VAL A 333 -33.60 -10.49 24.96
C VAL A 333 -35.12 -10.64 25.00
N MET A 334 -35.58 -11.73 25.63
CA MET A 334 -36.98 -12.03 25.83
C MET A 334 -37.39 -11.71 27.27
N GLY A 335 -38.62 -11.27 27.49
CA GLY A 335 -39.12 -11.02 28.85
C GLY A 335 -40.45 -10.28 28.87
N VAL A 336 -40.90 -9.93 30.07
CA VAL A 336 -42.14 -9.21 30.33
C VAL A 336 -41.85 -7.90 31.05
N MET A 337 -42.68 -6.89 30.83
CA MET A 337 -42.48 -5.56 31.41
C MET A 337 -43.84 -4.96 31.76
N GLY A 338 -43.98 -4.50 33.01
CA GLY A 338 -45.17 -3.80 33.46
C GLY A 338 -45.34 -2.48 32.71
N ASP A 339 -46.58 -2.06 32.49
CA ASP A 339 -46.91 -0.83 31.76
C ASP A 339 -47.07 0.40 32.68
N ILE A 340 -47.07 0.21 34.02
CA ILE A 340 -47.21 1.28 35.01
C ILE A 340 -45.85 1.75 35.54
N SER A 341 -45.54 3.02 35.31
CA SER A 341 -44.42 3.72 35.94
C SER A 341 -44.75 4.10 37.37
N ASN A 342 -44.06 3.47 38.34
CA ASN A 342 -44.22 3.77 39.75
C ASN A 342 -43.22 4.83 40.23
N THR A 343 -43.66 5.72 41.12
CA THR A 343 -42.81 6.73 41.76
C THR A 343 -42.91 6.66 43.28
N SER A 344 -41.93 7.23 43.98
CA SER A 344 -41.98 7.51 45.41
C SER A 344 -41.49 8.94 45.63
N SER A 345 -42.31 9.78 46.25
CA SER A 345 -42.05 11.22 46.40
C SER A 345 -41.73 11.93 45.07
N GLY A 346 -42.37 11.50 43.97
CA GLY A 346 -42.20 12.05 42.62
C GLY A 346 -40.92 11.65 41.87
N SER A 347 -40.10 10.75 42.43
CA SER A 347 -38.97 10.12 41.72
C SER A 347 -39.31 8.68 41.37
N TYR A 348 -38.84 8.17 40.22
CA TYR A 348 -39.07 6.76 39.87
C TYR A 348 -38.53 5.80 40.93
N ILE A 349 -39.29 4.74 41.20
CA ILE A 349 -38.90 3.73 42.19
C ILE A 349 -37.57 3.06 41.81
N ASN A 350 -36.84 2.58 42.81
CA ASN A 350 -35.63 1.77 42.64
C ASN A 350 -35.60 0.66 43.70
N GLY A 351 -34.60 -0.21 43.66
CA GLY A 351 -34.50 -1.36 44.58
C GLY A 351 -34.58 -0.99 46.07
N SER A 352 -34.14 0.21 46.47
CA SER A 352 -34.19 0.65 47.87
C SER A 352 -35.53 1.27 48.30
N THR A 353 -36.44 1.56 47.37
CA THR A 353 -37.75 2.12 47.68
C THR A 353 -38.56 1.12 48.50
N LEU A 354 -39.12 1.56 49.62
CA LEU A 354 -40.07 0.74 50.40
C LEU A 354 -41.40 0.65 49.64
N LEU A 355 -41.99 -0.54 49.59
CA LEU A 355 -43.26 -0.76 48.88
C LEU A 355 -44.39 0.13 49.42
N GLN A 356 -44.42 0.36 50.74
CA GLN A 356 -45.41 1.25 51.38
C GLN A 356 -45.24 2.74 51.03
N ASP A 357 -44.07 3.14 50.51
CA ASP A 357 -43.75 4.53 50.16
C ASP A 357 -44.01 4.83 48.67
N ILE A 358 -44.57 3.89 47.91
CA ILE A 358 -44.94 4.10 46.52
C ILE A 358 -46.11 5.09 46.44
N ASP A 359 -45.96 6.11 45.60
CA ASP A 359 -46.96 7.14 45.39
C ASP A 359 -48.24 6.52 44.86
N GLY A 360 -49.35 6.69 45.59
CA GLY A 360 -50.65 6.14 45.23
C GLY A 360 -51.10 4.98 46.13
N TYR A 361 -50.17 4.28 46.79
CA TYR A 361 -50.51 3.18 47.69
C TYR A 361 -51.08 3.71 49.02
N VAL A 362 -52.42 3.74 49.12
CA VAL A 362 -53.14 4.39 50.23
C VAL A 362 -53.92 3.38 51.06
N GLY A 363 -53.81 3.47 52.39
CA GLY A 363 -54.57 2.61 53.29
C GLY A 363 -53.93 1.26 53.61
N HIS A 364 -52.66 1.05 53.23
CA HIS A 364 -51.90 -0.16 53.51
C HIS A 364 -52.00 -0.62 54.97
N GLN A 365 -52.16 -1.92 55.16
CA GLN A 365 -52.25 -2.60 56.45
C GLN A 365 -51.06 -3.55 56.64
N PRO A 366 -50.71 -3.89 57.90
CA PRO A 366 -49.84 -5.02 58.15
C PRO A 366 -50.45 -6.28 57.52
N ASP A 367 -49.62 -7.06 56.82
CA ASP A 367 -49.97 -8.33 56.17
C ASP A 367 -50.65 -8.25 54.78
N ASP A 368 -50.73 -7.06 54.15
CA ASP A 368 -51.01 -6.96 52.70
C ASP A 368 -49.95 -7.76 51.92
N TYR A 369 -50.27 -8.27 50.73
CA TYR A 369 -49.34 -9.11 49.96
C TYR A 369 -49.51 -8.98 48.45
N ILE A 370 -48.48 -9.38 47.71
CA ILE A 370 -48.52 -9.53 46.26
C ILE A 370 -48.68 -11.02 45.94
N LEU A 371 -49.71 -11.36 45.16
CA LEU A 371 -49.96 -12.69 44.64
C LEU A 371 -49.37 -12.81 43.23
N PHE A 372 -48.57 -13.85 43.00
CA PHE A 372 -47.94 -14.14 41.71
C PHE A 372 -48.63 -15.33 41.05
N THR A 373 -49.00 -15.15 39.78
CA THR A 373 -49.49 -16.25 38.94
C THR A 373 -48.91 -16.19 37.52
N GLY A 374 -48.85 -17.31 36.81
CA GLY A 374 -48.37 -17.32 35.43
C GLY A 374 -47.64 -18.61 35.06
N ILE A 375 -46.61 -18.49 34.23
CA ILE A 375 -45.80 -19.59 33.71
C ILE A 375 -44.33 -19.18 33.85
N ASP A 376 -43.52 -20.02 34.49
CA ASP A 376 -42.08 -19.82 34.63
C ASP A 376 -41.33 -20.11 33.33
N THR A 377 -40.03 -19.91 33.34
CA THR A 377 -39.15 -20.12 32.18
C THR A 377 -39.05 -21.59 31.72
N ASP A 378 -39.36 -22.56 32.59
CA ASP A 378 -39.38 -23.99 32.26
C ASP A 378 -40.77 -24.46 31.77
N GLY A 379 -41.76 -23.57 31.70
CA GLY A 379 -43.13 -23.86 31.29
C GLY A 379 -44.02 -24.40 32.43
N THR A 380 -43.58 -24.29 33.68
CA THR A 380 -44.34 -24.70 34.88
C THR A 380 -45.23 -23.56 35.35
N ALA A 381 -46.46 -23.87 35.78
CA ALA A 381 -47.39 -22.86 36.29
C ALA A 381 -46.96 -22.36 37.68
N VAL A 382 -46.94 -21.03 37.85
CA VAL A 382 -46.84 -20.36 39.15
C VAL A 382 -48.27 -20.08 39.62
N SER A 383 -48.71 -20.66 40.74
CA SER A 383 -50.12 -20.55 41.18
C SER A 383 -50.35 -20.17 42.65
N ASP A 384 -49.34 -20.24 43.52
CA ASP A 384 -49.46 -19.96 44.97
C ASP A 384 -48.28 -19.11 45.51
N GLY A 385 -47.59 -18.37 44.64
CA GLY A 385 -46.50 -17.49 45.08
C GLY A 385 -47.08 -16.25 45.77
N SER A 386 -46.80 -16.03 47.05
CA SER A 386 -47.18 -14.79 47.74
C SER A 386 -45.97 -14.09 48.36
N PHE A 387 -46.06 -12.76 48.43
CA PHE A 387 -45.05 -11.88 49.03
C PHE A 387 -45.71 -10.86 49.95
N THR A 388 -45.58 -11.07 51.26
CA THR A 388 -46.16 -10.16 52.26
C THR A 388 -45.40 -8.84 52.31
N ILE A 389 -46.13 -7.73 52.18
CA ILE A 389 -45.65 -6.37 52.31
C ILE A 389 -45.61 -6.01 53.80
N THR A 390 -44.46 -5.54 54.27
CA THR A 390 -44.27 -5.07 55.64
C THR A 390 -43.65 -3.67 55.64
N ALA A 391 -43.53 -3.06 56.81
CA ALA A 391 -42.91 -1.73 56.94
C ALA A 391 -41.42 -1.67 56.51
N THR A 392 -40.79 -2.81 56.26
CA THR A 392 -39.38 -2.91 55.88
C THR A 392 -39.17 -3.54 54.50
N THR A 393 -40.22 -4.02 53.81
CA THR A 393 -40.06 -4.64 52.49
C THR A 393 -39.82 -3.60 51.42
N THR A 394 -38.78 -3.83 50.64
CA THR A 394 -38.33 -2.99 49.54
C THR A 394 -38.74 -3.57 48.19
N ILE A 395 -38.61 -2.75 47.15
CA ILE A 395 -38.68 -3.21 45.76
C ILE A 395 -37.64 -4.31 45.49
N GLN A 396 -36.44 -4.24 46.05
CA GLN A 396 -35.44 -5.30 45.86
C GLN A 396 -35.89 -6.64 46.42
N ASP A 397 -36.59 -6.64 47.56
CA ASP A 397 -37.16 -7.86 48.13
C ASP A 397 -38.24 -8.45 47.20
N LEU A 398 -39.05 -7.60 46.57
CA LEU A 398 -40.02 -7.99 45.55
C LEU A 398 -39.35 -8.59 44.30
N LEU A 399 -38.32 -7.92 43.76
CA LEU A 399 -37.58 -8.42 42.59
C LEU A 399 -36.95 -9.79 42.89
N THR A 400 -36.33 -9.93 44.05
CA THR A 400 -35.77 -11.22 44.51
C THR A 400 -36.86 -12.29 44.55
N LYS A 401 -38.07 -11.93 44.99
CA LYS A 401 -39.17 -12.88 45.05
C LYS A 401 -39.67 -13.31 43.67
N ILE A 402 -39.67 -12.41 42.69
CA ILE A 402 -39.99 -12.73 41.29
C ILE A 402 -38.98 -13.76 40.75
N GLU A 403 -37.70 -13.54 40.99
CA GLU A 403 -36.63 -14.46 40.56
C GLU A 403 -36.76 -15.85 41.21
N GLU A 404 -37.15 -15.91 42.49
CA GLU A 404 -37.42 -17.19 43.17
C GLU A 404 -38.60 -17.97 42.55
N LEU A 405 -39.60 -17.28 42.01
CA LEU A 405 -40.86 -17.90 41.58
C LEU A 405 -40.89 -18.26 40.09
N TYR A 406 -40.27 -17.46 39.23
CA TYR A 406 -40.36 -17.61 37.78
C TYR A 406 -39.13 -18.29 37.14
N GLY A 407 -38.26 -18.88 37.96
CA GLY A 407 -37.14 -19.70 37.52
C GLY A 407 -35.93 -18.87 37.07
N ASN A 408 -35.36 -19.18 35.91
CA ASN A 408 -34.16 -18.51 35.41
C ASN A 408 -34.48 -17.14 34.79
N VAL A 409 -34.90 -16.19 35.63
CA VAL A 409 -35.20 -14.81 35.25
C VAL A 409 -34.32 -13.80 35.97
N THR A 410 -34.22 -12.60 35.43
CA THR A 410 -33.69 -11.42 36.13
C THR A 410 -34.78 -10.38 36.25
N ALA A 411 -35.17 -10.07 37.48
CA ALA A 411 -36.16 -9.05 37.77
C ALA A 411 -35.46 -7.73 38.10
N SER A 412 -35.86 -6.66 37.42
CA SER A 412 -35.30 -5.33 37.63
C SER A 412 -36.39 -4.26 37.59
N VAL A 413 -36.01 -3.05 37.99
CA VAL A 413 -36.80 -1.86 37.75
C VAL A 413 -36.15 -1.06 36.63
N THR A 414 -36.94 -0.71 35.62
CA THR A 414 -36.49 0.15 34.53
C THR A 414 -36.19 1.56 35.03
N ALA A 415 -35.46 2.35 34.25
CA ALA A 415 -35.13 3.72 34.64
C ALA A 415 -36.36 4.65 34.75
N ASP A 416 -37.52 4.25 34.20
CA ASP A 416 -38.83 4.91 34.32
C ASP A 416 -39.77 4.24 35.36
N GLY A 417 -39.23 3.41 36.26
CA GLY A 417 -39.95 2.92 37.43
C GLY A 417 -40.92 1.76 37.18
N LYS A 418 -40.74 0.98 36.11
CA LYS A 418 -41.56 -0.20 35.80
C LYS A 418 -40.85 -1.48 36.22
N ILE A 419 -41.62 -2.50 36.59
CA ILE A 419 -41.08 -3.85 36.83
C ILE A 419 -40.79 -4.50 35.47
N ASN A 420 -39.60 -5.07 35.34
CA ASN A 420 -39.15 -5.76 34.15
C ASN A 420 -38.58 -7.12 34.54
N VAL A 421 -38.97 -8.18 33.85
CA VAL A 421 -38.55 -9.55 34.13
C VAL A 421 -38.00 -10.15 32.85
N ILE A 422 -36.68 -10.28 32.79
CA ILE A 422 -35.97 -10.83 31.64
C ILE A 422 -35.87 -12.34 31.81
N ASP A 423 -36.18 -13.07 30.74
CA ASP A 423 -35.90 -14.50 30.64
C ASP A 423 -34.43 -14.70 30.26
N ASN A 424 -33.68 -15.38 31.12
CA ASN A 424 -32.28 -15.70 30.88
C ASN A 424 -32.09 -17.05 30.17
N THR A 425 -33.19 -17.78 29.91
CA THR A 425 -33.17 -18.92 29.00
C THR A 425 -33.10 -18.45 27.55
N THR A 426 -32.45 -19.24 26.71
CA THR A 426 -32.22 -18.87 25.32
C THR A 426 -33.30 -19.41 24.40
N GLY A 427 -33.57 -18.68 23.32
CA GLY A 427 -34.59 -19.03 22.33
C GLY A 427 -35.96 -18.43 22.63
N THR A 428 -37.03 -19.15 22.23
CA THR A 428 -38.40 -18.68 22.43
C THR A 428 -38.80 -18.82 23.89
N SER A 429 -39.14 -17.70 24.53
CA SER A 429 -39.61 -17.69 25.91
C SER A 429 -41.08 -18.10 26.03
N VAL A 430 -41.39 -18.86 27.08
CA VAL A 430 -42.76 -19.21 27.50
C VAL A 430 -43.18 -18.46 28.77
N LEU A 431 -42.30 -17.60 29.30
CA LEU A 431 -42.53 -16.83 30.52
C LEU A 431 -43.81 -15.98 30.39
N SER A 432 -44.64 -16.02 31.42
CA SER A 432 -45.72 -15.05 31.63
C SER A 432 -45.84 -14.75 33.11
N ALA A 433 -45.88 -13.49 33.50
CA ALA A 433 -45.91 -13.11 34.91
C ALA A 433 -47.09 -12.18 35.21
N GLN A 434 -47.85 -12.53 36.24
CA GLN A 434 -48.94 -11.72 36.78
C GLN A 434 -48.64 -11.41 38.25
N MET A 435 -49.02 -10.21 38.67
CA MET A 435 -48.76 -9.62 39.98
C MET A 435 -49.99 -8.85 40.45
N ALA A 436 -50.82 -9.47 41.28
CA ALA A 436 -51.99 -8.83 41.88
C ALA A 436 -51.69 -8.42 43.33
N VAL A 437 -51.96 -7.17 43.68
CA VAL A 437 -51.81 -6.68 45.06
C VAL A 437 -53.09 -6.95 45.85
N LYS A 438 -52.94 -7.51 47.05
CA LYS A 438 -54.02 -7.98 47.91
C LYS A 438 -53.93 -7.33 49.29
N ASN A 439 -55.07 -6.90 49.81
CA ASN A 439 -55.22 -6.53 51.21
C ASN A 439 -55.09 -7.75 52.13
N ALA A 440 -54.79 -7.53 53.41
CA ALA A 440 -54.70 -8.59 54.42
C ALA A 440 -55.96 -9.48 54.56
N ASP A 441 -57.12 -9.05 54.02
CA ASP A 441 -58.37 -9.81 53.97
C ASP A 441 -58.64 -10.55 52.64
N ASP A 442 -57.63 -10.66 51.77
CA ASP A 442 -57.65 -11.31 50.43
C ASP A 442 -58.50 -10.57 49.38
N SER A 443 -58.96 -9.35 49.67
CA SER A 443 -59.54 -8.47 48.65
C SER A 443 -58.47 -7.80 47.78
N ASP A 444 -58.80 -7.48 46.53
CA ASP A 444 -57.90 -6.74 45.62
C ASP A 444 -57.61 -5.33 46.17
N ASP A 445 -56.37 -4.88 46.06
CA ASP A 445 -55.97 -3.50 46.33
C ASP A 445 -55.94 -2.70 45.03
N ASP A 446 -56.86 -1.73 44.89
CA ASP A 446 -56.95 -0.90 43.68
C ASP A 446 -55.96 0.30 43.67
N THR A 447 -55.08 0.41 44.67
CA THR A 447 -54.27 1.61 44.94
C THR A 447 -52.79 1.45 44.62
N LEU A 448 -52.25 0.23 44.63
CA LEU A 448 -50.91 -0.10 44.17
C LEU A 448 -50.95 -1.14 43.05
N ASN A 449 -50.55 -0.75 41.84
CA ASN A 449 -50.49 -1.64 40.69
C ASN A 449 -49.14 -1.53 39.97
N PHE A 450 -48.66 -2.65 39.42
CA PHE A 450 -47.45 -2.70 38.59
C PHE A 450 -47.77 -2.90 37.09
N ALA A 451 -49.00 -3.29 36.78
CA ALA A 451 -49.57 -3.36 35.44
C ALA A 451 -51.06 -2.97 35.45
N THR A 452 -51.60 -2.54 34.30
CA THR A 452 -53.00 -2.05 34.19
C THR A 452 -54.06 -3.10 34.55
N ASP A 453 -53.77 -4.38 34.40
CA ASP A 453 -54.66 -5.52 34.63
C ASP A 453 -54.00 -6.64 35.48
N ASP A 454 -53.03 -6.26 36.32
CA ASP A 454 -52.19 -7.17 37.12
C ASP A 454 -51.37 -8.16 36.27
N ASP A 455 -51.35 -8.03 34.94
CA ASP A 455 -50.64 -8.91 34.02
C ASP A 455 -49.46 -8.16 33.38
N LEU A 456 -48.23 -8.62 33.63
CA LEU A 456 -47.06 -8.10 32.90
C LEU A 456 -46.99 -8.67 31.47
N GLY A 457 -47.85 -9.64 31.16
CA GLY A 457 -48.04 -10.25 29.85
C GLY A 457 -47.26 -11.54 29.65
N THR A 458 -47.26 -12.01 28.40
CA THR A 458 -46.38 -13.08 27.92
C THR A 458 -45.08 -12.48 27.38
N ALA A 459 -43.97 -13.21 27.51
CA ALA A 459 -42.67 -12.72 27.09
C ALA A 459 -42.62 -12.34 25.61
N TRP A 460 -41.99 -11.20 25.33
CA TRP A 460 -41.80 -10.64 24.00
C TRP A 460 -40.38 -10.12 23.83
N GLU A 461 -40.03 -9.68 22.61
CA GLU A 461 -38.71 -9.15 22.29
C GLU A 461 -38.50 -7.75 22.91
N LEU A 462 -37.99 -7.71 24.14
CA LEU A 462 -37.67 -6.47 24.84
C LEU A 462 -36.52 -5.70 24.17
N ARG A 463 -35.56 -6.43 23.59
CA ARG A 463 -34.38 -5.86 22.93
C ARG A 463 -33.74 -6.85 21.95
N LYS A 464 -33.40 -6.38 20.75
CA LYS A 464 -32.51 -7.08 19.84
C LYS A 464 -31.05 -6.88 20.24
N ARG A 465 -30.31 -7.98 20.45
CA ARG A 465 -28.84 -7.93 20.52
C ARG A 465 -28.26 -7.73 19.12
N GLN A 466 -28.70 -8.54 18.15
CA GLN A 466 -28.35 -8.37 16.74
C GLN A 466 -29.42 -7.53 16.01
N LEU A 467 -29.07 -6.29 15.66
CA LEU A 467 -29.94 -5.35 14.94
C LEU A 467 -29.99 -5.66 13.44
N VAL A 468 -28.86 -6.06 12.87
CA VAL A 468 -28.68 -6.50 11.49
C VAL A 468 -27.74 -7.69 11.52
N ALA A 469 -28.10 -8.81 10.90
CA ALA A 469 -27.20 -9.94 10.76
C ALA A 469 -26.20 -9.68 9.62
N GLY A 470 -24.95 -10.10 9.80
CA GLY A 470 -23.99 -10.20 8.71
C GLY A 470 -24.47 -11.21 7.68
N GLN A 471 -24.43 -10.87 6.40
CA GLN A 471 -24.84 -11.76 5.31
C GLN A 471 -23.95 -11.55 4.10
N ASP A 472 -23.66 -12.62 3.37
CA ASP A 472 -22.99 -12.55 2.08
C ASP A 472 -23.95 -12.15 0.95
N ALA A 473 -23.39 -11.51 -0.09
CA ALA A 473 -24.07 -11.32 -1.35
C ALA A 473 -24.17 -12.65 -2.10
N ARG A 474 -25.29 -12.85 -2.79
CA ARG A 474 -25.52 -14.03 -3.63
C ARG A 474 -25.99 -13.58 -5.00
N LEU A 475 -25.35 -14.13 -6.03
CA LEU A 475 -25.73 -13.90 -7.41
C LEU A 475 -25.51 -15.17 -8.25
N LEU A 476 -26.30 -15.30 -9.32
CA LEU A 476 -26.09 -16.30 -10.34
C LEU A 476 -25.34 -15.66 -11.51
N ILE A 477 -24.26 -16.28 -11.96
CA ILE A 477 -23.52 -15.90 -13.18
C ILE A 477 -23.58 -17.09 -14.13
N ASP A 478 -24.28 -16.92 -15.26
CA ASP A 478 -24.56 -18.00 -16.23
C ASP A 478 -25.16 -19.26 -15.59
N GLY A 479 -25.97 -19.06 -14.55
CA GLY A 479 -26.66 -20.11 -13.80
C GLY A 479 -25.82 -20.74 -12.67
N VAL A 480 -24.58 -20.31 -12.46
CA VAL A 480 -23.73 -20.76 -11.34
C VAL A 480 -23.88 -19.80 -10.18
N GLU A 481 -24.18 -20.31 -8.98
CA GLU A 481 -24.25 -19.49 -7.76
C GLU A 481 -22.84 -19.08 -7.32
N VAL A 482 -22.69 -17.79 -7.08
CA VAL A 482 -21.51 -17.15 -6.52
C VAL A 482 -21.92 -16.48 -5.23
N THR A 483 -21.11 -16.67 -4.19
CA THR A 483 -21.30 -16.06 -2.86
C THR A 483 -20.08 -15.21 -2.55
N THR A 484 -20.28 -13.97 -2.13
CA THR A 484 -19.20 -13.02 -1.82
C THR A 484 -19.52 -12.24 -0.56
N ALA A 485 -18.52 -11.98 0.29
CA ALA A 485 -18.71 -11.15 1.48
C ALA A 485 -19.03 -9.69 1.15
N SER A 486 -18.64 -9.21 -0.04
CA SER A 486 -18.84 -7.82 -0.47
C SER A 486 -19.91 -7.69 -1.56
N ASN A 487 -20.56 -6.52 -1.61
CA ASN A 487 -21.39 -6.09 -2.75
C ASN A 487 -20.55 -5.63 -3.95
N THR A 488 -19.22 -5.63 -3.85
CA THR A 488 -18.31 -5.38 -4.96
C THR A 488 -17.60 -6.68 -5.33
N VAL A 489 -17.86 -7.17 -6.53
CA VAL A 489 -17.34 -8.45 -7.06
C VAL A 489 -16.40 -8.16 -8.22
N ASN A 490 -15.11 -8.47 -8.08
CA ASN A 490 -14.06 -8.06 -9.04
C ASN A 490 -13.12 -9.19 -9.49
N ASP A 491 -13.36 -10.41 -9.03
CA ASP A 491 -12.48 -11.57 -9.19
C ASP A 491 -13.12 -12.73 -9.96
N ILE A 492 -14.40 -12.60 -10.32
CA ILE A 492 -15.16 -13.67 -10.98
C ILE A 492 -15.09 -13.60 -12.50
N ILE A 493 -15.24 -12.40 -13.07
CA ILE A 493 -15.10 -12.17 -14.51
C ILE A 493 -13.82 -11.36 -14.70
N GLY A 494 -12.84 -11.93 -15.40
CA GLY A 494 -11.54 -11.31 -15.62
C GLY A 494 -11.69 -9.88 -16.17
N GLY A 495 -11.11 -8.92 -15.44
CA GLY A 495 -11.10 -7.50 -15.77
C GLY A 495 -12.42 -6.74 -15.58
N VAL A 496 -13.35 -7.29 -14.81
CA VAL A 496 -14.69 -6.70 -14.60
C VAL A 496 -14.98 -6.56 -13.11
N THR A 497 -15.48 -5.38 -12.73
CA THR A 497 -16.00 -5.13 -11.38
C THR A 497 -17.50 -4.91 -11.43
N LEU A 498 -18.24 -5.73 -10.68
CA LEU A 498 -19.68 -5.66 -10.49
C LEU A 498 -19.97 -5.03 -9.13
N ASN A 499 -20.71 -3.93 -9.09
CA ASN A 499 -21.19 -3.30 -7.85
C ASN A 499 -22.69 -3.57 -7.73
N LEU A 500 -23.06 -4.43 -6.79
CA LEU A 500 -24.44 -4.85 -6.53
C LEU A 500 -25.15 -3.74 -5.74
N LEU A 501 -26.24 -3.22 -6.29
CA LEU A 501 -26.97 -2.08 -5.73
C LEU A 501 -28.30 -2.50 -5.10
N GLN A 502 -28.96 -3.49 -5.71
CA GLN A 502 -30.23 -4.03 -5.26
C GLN A 502 -30.38 -5.48 -5.71
N SER A 503 -31.06 -6.30 -4.91
CA SER A 503 -31.43 -7.67 -5.26
C SER A 503 -32.86 -7.77 -5.81
N ASP A 504 -33.03 -8.61 -6.81
CA ASP A 504 -34.32 -9.07 -7.35
C ASP A 504 -34.08 -10.42 -8.05
N ALA A 505 -34.49 -11.51 -7.40
CA ALA A 505 -34.18 -12.86 -7.86
C ALA A 505 -34.82 -13.21 -9.22
N ASP A 506 -35.92 -12.55 -9.58
CA ASP A 506 -36.68 -12.80 -10.81
C ASP A 506 -36.14 -12.02 -12.03
N THR A 507 -35.36 -10.95 -11.79
CA THR A 507 -34.78 -10.13 -12.85
C THR A 507 -33.45 -10.70 -13.32
N THR A 508 -33.39 -11.02 -14.61
CA THR A 508 -32.14 -11.43 -15.29
C THR A 508 -31.54 -10.23 -15.99
N ILE A 509 -30.30 -9.92 -15.66
CA ILE A 509 -29.47 -8.89 -16.29
C ILE A 509 -28.61 -9.57 -17.35
N THR A 510 -28.65 -9.08 -18.58
CA THR A 510 -27.70 -9.45 -19.63
C THR A 510 -26.60 -8.40 -19.68
N LEU A 511 -25.39 -8.78 -19.30
CA LEU A 511 -24.17 -7.98 -19.37
C LEU A 511 -23.41 -8.34 -20.64
N ASN A 512 -23.13 -7.36 -21.49
CA ASN A 512 -22.35 -7.55 -22.71
C ASN A 512 -21.09 -6.68 -22.68
N ILE A 513 -19.93 -7.31 -22.78
CA ILE A 513 -18.61 -6.68 -22.76
C ILE A 513 -18.04 -6.71 -24.16
N THR A 514 -17.64 -5.55 -24.67
CA THR A 514 -17.09 -5.38 -26.02
C THR A 514 -15.95 -4.38 -26.01
N HIS A 515 -15.19 -4.29 -27.09
CA HIS A 515 -14.25 -3.18 -27.28
C HIS A 515 -14.97 -1.83 -27.23
N ASP A 516 -14.36 -0.84 -26.58
CA ASP A 516 -14.82 0.53 -26.58
C ASP A 516 -14.39 1.24 -27.87
N ILE A 517 -15.19 1.03 -28.92
CA ILE A 517 -14.91 1.60 -30.24
C ILE A 517 -15.01 3.13 -30.22
N ASP A 518 -15.77 3.71 -29.29
CA ASP A 518 -15.89 5.17 -29.16
C ASP A 518 -14.59 5.77 -28.64
N SER A 519 -14.03 5.22 -27.57
CA SER A 519 -12.74 5.68 -27.03
C SER A 519 -11.59 5.46 -28.01
N ILE A 520 -11.54 4.31 -28.69
CA ILE A 520 -10.51 4.04 -29.71
C ILE A 520 -10.62 5.04 -30.89
N MET A 521 -11.84 5.38 -31.31
CA MET A 521 -12.04 6.42 -32.33
C MET A 521 -11.56 7.80 -31.86
N GLU A 522 -11.73 8.12 -30.58
CA GLU A 522 -11.25 9.38 -29.99
C GLU A 522 -9.72 9.47 -29.99
N GLU A 523 -9.02 8.37 -29.66
CA GLU A 523 -7.56 8.30 -29.73
C GLU A 523 -7.04 8.46 -31.16
N ILE A 524 -7.64 7.74 -32.12
CA ILE A 524 -7.32 7.88 -33.55
C ILE A 524 -7.60 9.32 -34.02
N SER A 525 -8.71 9.92 -33.60
CA SER A 525 -9.03 11.31 -33.95
C SER A 525 -8.01 12.29 -33.37
N THR A 526 -7.53 12.05 -32.15
CA THR A 526 -6.51 12.88 -31.49
C THR A 526 -5.20 12.85 -32.28
N PHE A 527 -4.77 11.66 -32.71
CA PHE A 527 -3.63 11.49 -33.60
C PHE A 527 -3.80 12.24 -34.93
N VAL A 528 -4.94 12.06 -35.61
CA VAL A 528 -5.25 12.75 -36.88
C VAL A 528 -5.25 14.27 -36.71
N ASN A 529 -5.83 14.79 -35.63
CA ASN A 529 -5.85 16.22 -35.34
C ASN A 529 -4.45 16.79 -35.06
N ALA A 530 -3.62 16.05 -34.33
CA ALA A 530 -2.23 16.44 -34.08
C ALA A 530 -1.42 16.47 -35.39
N TYR A 531 -1.63 15.49 -36.28
CA TYR A 531 -1.01 15.47 -37.60
C TYR A 531 -1.44 16.68 -38.43
N ASN A 532 -2.75 16.94 -38.50
CA ASN A 532 -3.32 18.06 -39.23
C ASN A 532 -2.82 19.41 -38.70
N THR A 533 -2.59 19.52 -37.39
CA THR A 533 -2.00 20.72 -36.79
C THR A 533 -0.57 20.97 -37.28
N VAL A 534 0.24 19.92 -37.40
CA VAL A 534 1.60 19.99 -37.95
C VAL A 534 1.56 20.30 -39.45
N ALA A 535 0.76 19.57 -40.22
CA ALA A 535 0.64 19.73 -41.67
C ALA A 535 0.11 21.12 -42.08
N ALA A 536 -0.90 21.63 -41.37
CA ALA A 536 -1.44 22.97 -41.58
C ALA A 536 -0.40 24.05 -41.25
N TYR A 537 0.34 23.91 -40.15
CA TYR A 537 1.40 24.85 -39.79
C TYR A 537 2.51 24.90 -40.86
N ILE A 538 2.96 23.75 -41.35
CA ILE A 538 3.96 23.71 -42.44
C ILE A 538 3.41 24.41 -43.69
N SER A 539 2.17 24.11 -44.07
CA SER A 539 1.54 24.68 -45.27
C SER A 539 1.35 26.19 -45.14
N GLU A 540 0.97 26.69 -43.96
CA GLU A 540 0.89 28.12 -43.65
C GLU A 540 2.25 28.79 -43.83
N GLN A 541 3.31 28.26 -43.21
CA GLN A 541 4.67 28.81 -43.30
C GLN A 541 5.23 28.80 -44.74
N GLN A 542 4.84 27.81 -45.56
CA GLN A 542 5.32 27.63 -46.93
C GLN A 542 4.43 28.29 -48.00
N SER A 543 3.32 28.92 -47.63
CA SER A 543 2.42 29.58 -48.57
C SER A 543 2.95 30.92 -49.08
N TYR A 544 2.50 31.36 -50.25
CA TYR A 544 2.77 32.69 -50.81
C TYR A 544 1.46 33.29 -51.30
N ASP A 545 1.10 34.47 -50.77
CA ASP A 545 -0.05 35.24 -51.20
C ASP A 545 0.40 36.16 -52.34
N GLU A 546 0.06 35.76 -53.57
CA GLU A 546 0.41 36.50 -54.80
C GLU A 546 -0.23 37.89 -54.83
N ASP A 547 -1.46 38.05 -54.31
CA ASP A 547 -2.19 39.32 -54.31
C ASP A 547 -1.60 40.34 -53.33
N LYS A 548 -1.06 39.85 -52.20
CA LYS A 548 -0.41 40.69 -51.18
C LYS A 548 1.10 40.78 -51.33
N GLU A 549 1.70 40.05 -52.28
CA GLU A 549 3.14 39.86 -52.45
C GLU A 549 3.85 39.47 -51.13
N LYS A 550 3.21 38.61 -50.32
CA LYS A 550 3.66 38.25 -48.96
C LYS A 550 3.82 36.75 -48.78
N THR A 551 4.87 36.36 -48.08
CA THR A 551 5.03 34.98 -47.60
C THR A 551 4.04 34.71 -46.47
N GLY A 552 3.59 33.46 -46.35
CA GLY A 552 2.68 33.03 -45.29
C GLY A 552 3.31 33.06 -43.90
N GLY A 553 4.62 32.78 -43.81
CA GLY A 553 5.36 32.87 -42.56
C GLY A 553 6.84 33.22 -42.73
N ILE A 554 7.53 33.40 -41.61
CA ILE A 554 8.96 33.76 -41.55
C ILE A 554 9.88 32.58 -41.90
N LEU A 555 9.34 31.35 -41.87
CA LEU A 555 10.05 30.13 -42.25
C LEU A 555 9.85 29.75 -43.73
N PHE A 556 9.31 30.66 -44.55
CA PHE A 556 9.10 30.43 -45.98
C PHE A 556 10.41 30.04 -46.69
N GLY A 557 10.38 28.94 -47.43
CA GLY A 557 11.54 28.40 -48.14
C GLY A 557 12.55 27.65 -47.26
N ASP A 558 12.26 27.40 -45.99
CA ASP A 558 13.14 26.58 -45.13
C ASP A 558 13.10 25.11 -45.56
N GLY A 559 14.25 24.58 -45.98
CA GLY A 559 14.37 23.18 -46.43
C GLY A 559 14.12 22.15 -45.33
N THR A 560 14.32 22.51 -44.06
CA THR A 560 14.09 21.63 -42.91
C THR A 560 12.60 21.35 -42.73
N LEU A 561 11.73 22.37 -42.94
CA LEU A 561 10.28 22.18 -42.93
C LEU A 561 9.83 21.25 -44.06
N SER A 562 10.45 21.35 -45.23
CA SER A 562 10.19 20.44 -46.36
C SER A 562 10.63 19.01 -46.05
N SER A 563 11.75 18.82 -45.35
CA SER A 563 12.20 17.49 -44.90
C SER A 563 11.18 16.89 -43.93
N VAL A 564 10.74 17.64 -42.90
CA VAL A 564 9.69 17.17 -41.97
C VAL A 564 8.43 16.77 -42.73
N LYS A 565 7.94 17.61 -43.66
CA LYS A 565 6.75 17.30 -44.46
C LYS A 565 6.93 15.99 -45.24
N THR A 566 8.11 15.80 -45.85
CA THR A 566 8.42 14.62 -46.67
C THR A 566 8.46 13.36 -45.81
N ASP A 567 9.11 13.41 -44.65
CA ASP A 567 9.25 12.27 -43.74
C ASP A 567 7.88 11.84 -43.20
N LEU A 568 7.08 12.80 -42.69
CA LEU A 568 5.75 12.50 -42.16
C LEU A 568 4.79 11.99 -43.24
N THR A 569 4.83 12.57 -44.45
CA THR A 569 3.97 12.11 -45.57
C THR A 569 4.40 10.74 -46.09
N SER A 570 5.70 10.41 -46.04
CA SER A 570 6.20 9.10 -46.45
C SER A 570 5.68 7.99 -45.52
N VAL A 571 5.61 8.26 -44.21
CA VAL A 571 5.03 7.32 -43.24
C VAL A 571 3.54 7.05 -43.53
N LEU A 572 2.75 8.07 -43.87
CA LEU A 572 1.32 7.91 -44.20
C LEU A 572 1.04 6.97 -45.38
N LEU A 573 1.93 6.99 -46.37
CA LEU A 573 1.77 6.26 -47.64
C LEU A 573 2.37 4.85 -47.59
N GLN A 574 3.08 4.53 -46.51
CA GLN A 574 3.71 3.23 -46.34
C GLN A 574 2.66 2.15 -46.02
N SER A 575 2.75 1.01 -46.70
CA SER A 575 1.96 -0.17 -46.33
C SER A 575 2.58 -0.84 -45.12
N VAL A 576 1.78 -1.12 -44.10
CA VAL A 576 2.19 -1.87 -42.90
C VAL A 576 2.35 -3.35 -43.26
N TRP A 577 3.55 -3.88 -43.00
CA TRP A 577 3.85 -5.30 -43.19
C TRP A 577 3.20 -6.12 -42.08
N GLY A 578 2.67 -7.31 -42.40
CA GLY A 578 2.04 -8.20 -41.42
C GLY A 578 0.54 -7.99 -41.22
N VAL A 579 -0.02 -6.90 -41.76
CA VAL A 579 -1.45 -6.60 -41.81
C VAL A 579 -2.05 -7.08 -43.13
N ASN A 580 -3.31 -7.51 -43.13
CA ASN A 580 -3.99 -7.87 -44.36
C ASN A 580 -3.96 -6.69 -45.36
N SER A 581 -3.63 -6.98 -46.63
CA SER A 581 -3.52 -5.95 -47.69
C SER A 581 -4.76 -5.08 -47.91
N LYS A 582 -5.94 -5.50 -47.44
CA LYS A 582 -7.17 -4.68 -47.44
C LYS A 582 -7.19 -3.59 -46.37
N TYR A 583 -6.34 -3.69 -45.36
CA TYR A 583 -6.32 -2.79 -44.19
C TYR A 583 -4.91 -2.24 -43.92
N SER A 584 -3.91 -2.57 -44.73
CA SER A 584 -2.49 -2.25 -44.46
C SER A 584 -2.10 -0.78 -44.71
N ILE A 585 -3.04 0.08 -45.10
CA ILE A 585 -2.84 1.52 -45.32
C ILE A 585 -4.03 2.26 -44.70
N MET A 586 -3.77 3.41 -44.04
CA MET A 586 -4.80 4.22 -43.38
C MET A 586 -5.98 4.62 -44.27
N GLY A 587 -5.72 4.96 -45.54
CA GLY A 587 -6.78 5.26 -46.51
C GLY A 587 -7.75 4.11 -46.75
N LEU A 588 -7.31 2.85 -46.61
CA LEU A 588 -8.16 1.67 -46.83
C LEU A 588 -9.10 1.39 -45.64
N VAL A 589 -8.81 1.94 -44.46
CA VAL A 589 -9.66 1.84 -43.27
C VAL A 589 -10.51 3.10 -43.02
N GLY A 590 -10.52 4.04 -43.97
CA GLY A 590 -11.35 5.25 -43.89
C GLY A 590 -10.62 6.52 -43.44
N ILE A 591 -9.29 6.53 -43.32
CA ILE A 591 -8.51 7.71 -42.95
C ILE A 591 -7.77 8.23 -44.18
N ASN A 592 -8.37 9.20 -44.86
CA ASN A 592 -7.96 9.63 -46.19
C ASN A 592 -7.08 10.87 -46.14
N LEU A 593 -6.03 10.91 -46.97
CA LEU A 593 -5.22 12.10 -47.21
C LEU A 593 -5.83 12.91 -48.38
N ASP A 594 -6.08 14.19 -48.16
CA ASP A 594 -6.58 15.10 -49.20
C ASP A 594 -5.45 15.72 -50.04
N ASN A 595 -5.82 16.59 -50.98
CA ASN A 595 -4.87 17.26 -51.87
C ASN A 595 -4.01 18.32 -51.16
N ASP A 596 -4.45 18.81 -50.00
CA ASP A 596 -3.74 19.80 -49.19
C ASP A 596 -2.77 19.13 -48.19
N GLY A 597 -2.77 17.79 -48.13
CA GLY A 597 -1.96 17.01 -47.22
C GLY A 597 -2.55 16.93 -45.80
N LEU A 598 -3.86 17.10 -45.66
CA LEU A 598 -4.59 16.92 -44.41
C LEU A 598 -5.33 15.58 -44.42
N LEU A 599 -5.45 14.98 -43.24
CA LEU A 599 -6.16 13.73 -42.99
C LEU A 599 -7.64 14.01 -42.66
N ASN A 600 -8.53 13.22 -43.24
CA ASN A 600 -9.97 13.20 -42.93
C ASN A 600 -10.42 11.78 -42.59
N ILE A 601 -11.20 11.65 -41.50
CA ILE A 601 -11.76 10.36 -41.05
C ILE A 601 -13.17 10.19 -41.63
N ASP A 602 -13.40 9.09 -42.33
CA ASP A 602 -14.73 8.53 -42.59
C ASP A 602 -15.13 7.65 -41.38
N SER A 603 -15.88 8.26 -40.45
CA SER A 603 -16.22 7.63 -39.17
C SER A 603 -17.07 6.36 -39.33
N ASP A 604 -17.94 6.28 -40.34
CA ASP A 604 -18.79 5.12 -40.56
C ASP A 604 -17.94 3.93 -41.05
N THR A 605 -17.04 4.18 -42.01
CA THR A 605 -16.13 3.16 -42.54
C THR A 605 -15.17 2.66 -41.46
N LEU A 606 -14.51 3.58 -40.73
CA LEU A 606 -13.55 3.21 -39.68
C LEU A 606 -14.22 2.42 -38.55
N ARG A 607 -15.39 2.87 -38.08
CA ARG A 607 -16.17 2.16 -37.05
C ARG A 607 -16.58 0.76 -37.51
N GLY A 608 -17.00 0.62 -38.77
CA GLY A 608 -17.35 -0.67 -39.37
C GLY A 608 -16.19 -1.67 -39.30
N TYR A 609 -14.97 -1.24 -39.63
CA TYR A 609 -13.79 -2.10 -39.54
C TYR A 609 -13.28 -2.32 -38.12
N LEU A 610 -13.36 -1.32 -37.23
CA LEU A 610 -13.06 -1.52 -35.81
C LEU A 610 -14.00 -2.55 -35.16
N THR A 611 -15.22 -2.70 -35.67
CA THR A 611 -16.19 -3.70 -35.19
C THR A 611 -15.94 -5.10 -35.78
N THR A 612 -15.57 -5.19 -37.05
CA THR A 612 -15.54 -6.47 -37.80
C THR A 612 -14.13 -7.03 -38.05
N ASN A 613 -13.13 -6.16 -38.05
CA ASN A 613 -11.72 -6.43 -38.38
C ASN A 613 -10.78 -5.78 -37.36
N PHE A 614 -11.17 -5.79 -36.09
CA PHE A 614 -10.47 -5.11 -34.99
C PHE A 614 -8.96 -5.36 -34.98
N ASN A 615 -8.52 -6.62 -35.06
CA ASN A 615 -7.10 -6.96 -35.01
C ASN A 615 -6.31 -6.38 -36.19
N ASP A 616 -6.89 -6.31 -37.39
CA ASP A 616 -6.21 -5.72 -38.55
C ASP A 616 -6.06 -4.20 -38.38
N VAL A 617 -7.09 -3.52 -37.88
CA VAL A 617 -7.04 -2.07 -37.60
C VAL A 617 -6.09 -1.76 -36.45
N LYS A 618 -6.11 -2.56 -35.37
CA LYS A 618 -5.14 -2.45 -34.27
C LYS A 618 -3.70 -2.55 -34.79
N LEU A 619 -3.39 -3.61 -35.53
CA LEU A 619 -2.05 -3.84 -36.10
C LEU A 619 -1.65 -2.82 -37.17
N LEU A 620 -2.60 -2.13 -37.79
CA LEU A 620 -2.31 -1.00 -38.67
C LEU A 620 -1.67 0.16 -37.90
N PHE A 621 -2.03 0.39 -36.64
CA PHE A 621 -1.47 1.46 -35.82
C PHE A 621 -0.33 0.98 -34.93
N SER A 622 -0.53 -0.14 -34.24
CA SER A 622 0.37 -0.63 -33.20
C SER A 622 1.48 -1.52 -33.73
N SER A 623 2.59 -1.57 -33.01
CA SER A 623 3.63 -2.58 -33.20
C SER A 623 3.23 -3.90 -32.51
N ASN A 624 3.54 -5.06 -33.09
CA ASN A 624 3.21 -6.33 -32.46
C ASN A 624 4.22 -7.42 -32.86
N GLY A 625 4.83 -8.04 -31.86
CA GLY A 625 5.71 -9.18 -32.03
C GLY A 625 5.00 -10.49 -31.66
N THR A 626 5.10 -11.49 -32.52
CA THR A 626 4.52 -12.84 -32.28
C THR A 626 5.55 -13.91 -32.62
N ALA A 627 5.54 -15.01 -31.88
CA ALA A 627 6.34 -16.20 -32.18
C ALA A 627 5.44 -17.30 -32.75
N GLY A 628 5.93 -18.06 -33.74
CA GLY A 628 5.12 -19.04 -34.47
C GLY A 628 4.58 -20.20 -33.63
N SER A 629 5.37 -20.71 -32.67
CA SER A 629 5.01 -21.64 -31.58
C SER A 629 6.29 -22.24 -30.97
N GLY A 630 6.23 -22.79 -29.75
CA GLY A 630 7.30 -23.63 -29.17
C GLY A 630 8.14 -22.89 -28.12
N SER A 631 9.46 -23.08 -28.20
CA SER A 631 10.45 -22.54 -27.26
C SER A 631 10.80 -21.06 -27.46
N LEU A 632 10.12 -20.35 -28.36
CA LEU A 632 10.41 -18.95 -28.68
C LEU A 632 9.33 -18.02 -28.14
N GLU A 633 9.76 -16.91 -27.56
CA GLU A 633 8.93 -15.83 -27.08
C GLU A 633 9.51 -14.50 -27.58
N TYR A 634 8.68 -13.68 -28.24
CA TYR A 634 9.05 -12.31 -28.55
C TYR A 634 9.03 -11.49 -27.26
N VAL A 635 10.10 -10.74 -26.97
CA VAL A 635 10.22 -9.95 -25.75
C VAL A 635 10.08 -8.46 -26.05
N SER A 636 10.93 -7.93 -26.93
CA SER A 636 10.92 -6.51 -27.25
C SER A 636 11.65 -6.22 -28.56
N HIS A 637 11.52 -4.98 -29.02
CA HIS A 637 12.29 -4.46 -30.15
C HIS A 637 12.64 -2.99 -29.90
N THR A 638 13.44 -2.41 -30.78
CA THR A 638 13.74 -0.97 -30.74
C THR A 638 13.32 -0.30 -32.05
N GLN A 639 13.39 1.03 -32.11
CA GLN A 639 13.18 1.81 -33.33
C GLN A 639 14.06 1.39 -34.53
N ASN A 640 15.20 0.73 -34.26
CA ASN A 640 16.13 0.24 -35.27
C ASN A 640 15.76 -1.14 -35.83
N THR A 641 14.81 -1.84 -35.21
CA THR A 641 14.34 -3.14 -35.68
C THR A 641 13.34 -2.95 -36.81
N SER A 642 13.57 -3.58 -37.96
CA SER A 642 12.65 -3.49 -39.10
C SER A 642 11.36 -4.30 -38.87
N ALA A 643 10.33 -4.11 -39.69
CA ALA A 643 9.19 -5.05 -39.71
C ALA A 643 9.57 -6.29 -40.53
N GLY A 644 9.12 -7.47 -40.14
CA GLY A 644 9.41 -8.69 -40.90
C GLY A 644 9.18 -9.99 -40.15
N GLU A 645 9.47 -11.09 -40.84
CA GLU A 645 9.54 -12.44 -40.28
C GLU A 645 11.01 -12.84 -40.16
N TYR A 646 11.39 -13.31 -38.98
CA TYR A 646 12.77 -13.62 -38.59
C TYR A 646 12.88 -15.09 -38.22
N THR A 647 13.72 -15.84 -38.92
CA THR A 647 14.07 -17.21 -38.53
C THR A 647 15.09 -17.20 -37.39
N VAL A 648 14.88 -17.95 -36.32
CA VAL A 648 15.82 -18.03 -35.19
C VAL A 648 16.58 -19.34 -35.26
N HIS A 649 17.90 -19.26 -35.27
CA HIS A 649 18.79 -20.43 -35.28
C HIS A 649 19.66 -20.43 -34.03
N ILE A 650 19.60 -21.51 -33.24
CA ILE A 650 20.30 -21.65 -31.97
C ILE A 650 21.54 -22.52 -32.16
N THR A 651 22.72 -21.98 -31.83
CA THR A 651 23.99 -22.72 -31.84
C THR A 651 24.38 -23.24 -30.46
N GLN A 652 23.82 -22.67 -29.40
CA GLN A 652 23.99 -23.11 -28.02
C GLN A 652 22.73 -22.79 -27.22
N ALA A 653 22.14 -23.78 -26.54
CA ALA A 653 21.04 -23.53 -25.60
C ALA A 653 21.59 -23.01 -24.26
N ALA A 654 20.80 -22.18 -23.57
CA ALA A 654 21.18 -21.67 -22.26
C ALA A 654 21.12 -22.79 -21.21
N THR A 655 22.03 -22.76 -20.24
CA THR A 655 22.01 -23.67 -19.08
C THR A 655 22.05 -22.90 -17.77
N ARG A 656 21.48 -23.50 -16.73
CA ARG A 656 21.65 -23.05 -15.34
C ARG A 656 23.00 -23.58 -14.83
N ALA A 657 23.64 -22.88 -13.90
CA ALA A 657 24.74 -23.49 -13.14
C ALA A 657 24.16 -24.68 -12.36
N CYS A 658 24.76 -25.85 -12.49
CA CYS A 658 24.26 -27.09 -11.89
C CYS A 658 25.43 -27.96 -11.48
N GLU A 659 25.33 -28.55 -10.31
CA GLU A 659 26.21 -29.62 -9.83
C GLU A 659 25.37 -30.82 -9.42
N THR A 660 25.81 -32.01 -9.82
CA THR A 660 25.22 -33.28 -9.39
C THR A 660 26.28 -34.08 -8.65
N GLY A 661 26.04 -34.32 -7.36
CA GLY A 661 26.94 -35.10 -6.52
C GLY A 661 27.14 -36.52 -7.05
N THR A 662 28.28 -37.11 -6.72
CA THR A 662 28.67 -38.47 -7.16
C THR A 662 28.50 -39.53 -6.07
N ALA A 663 28.17 -39.14 -4.84
CA ALA A 663 27.99 -40.04 -3.73
C ALA A 663 26.54 -40.54 -3.64
N ASP A 664 26.36 -41.86 -3.56
CA ASP A 664 25.05 -42.47 -3.33
C ASP A 664 24.63 -42.28 -1.86
N LEU A 665 23.70 -41.35 -1.64
CA LEU A 665 23.14 -40.98 -0.33
C LEU A 665 21.82 -41.70 -0.04
N SER A 666 21.46 -42.75 -0.80
CA SER A 666 20.22 -43.52 -0.57
C SER A 666 20.19 -44.22 0.80
N GLY A 667 21.35 -44.52 1.37
CA GLY A 667 21.51 -45.05 2.73
C GLY A 667 21.58 -44.00 3.85
N GLY A 668 21.48 -42.71 3.52
CA GLY A 668 21.74 -41.59 4.42
C GLY A 668 23.22 -41.19 4.47
N LEU A 669 23.50 -40.03 5.06
CA LEU A 669 24.85 -39.47 5.18
C LEU A 669 25.75 -40.37 6.06
N SER A 670 27.00 -40.60 5.65
CA SER A 670 27.92 -41.54 6.32
C SER A 670 28.79 -40.92 7.43
N GLY A 671 28.66 -39.62 7.68
CA GLY A 671 29.40 -38.85 8.69
C GLY A 671 28.80 -37.44 8.81
N ASP A 672 29.25 -36.65 9.78
CA ASP A 672 28.87 -35.22 9.84
C ASP A 672 29.62 -34.46 8.73
N GLU A 673 28.94 -33.54 8.05
CA GLU A 673 29.51 -32.76 6.95
C GLU A 673 29.05 -31.30 7.00
N THR A 674 29.93 -30.39 6.62
CA THR A 674 29.62 -28.97 6.47
C THR A 674 29.57 -28.63 4.98
N LEU A 675 28.47 -28.05 4.53
CA LEU A 675 28.27 -27.59 3.15
C LEU A 675 28.16 -26.06 3.14
N THR A 676 29.14 -25.39 2.54
CA THR A 676 29.05 -23.96 2.26
C THR A 676 28.73 -23.72 0.78
N ILE A 677 27.67 -22.94 0.52
CA ILE A 677 27.27 -22.50 -0.82
C ILE A 677 27.38 -20.99 -0.87
N THR A 678 28.09 -20.47 -1.87
CA THR A 678 28.25 -19.02 -2.08
C THR A 678 27.78 -18.64 -3.48
N ALA A 679 26.90 -17.65 -3.59
CA ALA A 679 26.44 -17.09 -4.86
C ALA A 679 26.53 -15.56 -4.82
N GLY A 680 27.39 -14.99 -5.67
CA GLY A 680 27.75 -13.57 -5.57
C GLY A 680 28.47 -13.29 -4.24
N ASP A 681 27.99 -12.29 -3.49
CA ASP A 681 28.54 -11.91 -2.18
C ASP A 681 27.86 -12.64 -1.01
N ARG A 682 26.89 -13.51 -1.28
CA ARG A 682 26.10 -14.21 -0.25
C ARG A 682 26.62 -15.62 -0.02
N SER A 683 26.73 -16.03 1.24
CA SER A 683 27.15 -17.38 1.63
C SER A 683 26.20 -18.00 2.64
N ALA A 684 25.96 -19.30 2.50
CA ALA A 684 25.26 -20.14 3.45
C ALA A 684 26.11 -21.32 3.86
N THR A 685 26.13 -21.63 5.15
CA THR A 685 26.83 -22.79 5.71
C THR A 685 25.81 -23.68 6.39
N ILE A 686 25.69 -24.90 5.88
CA ILE A 686 24.75 -25.93 6.34
C ILE A 686 25.56 -26.99 7.06
N GLU A 687 25.22 -27.27 8.31
CA GLU A 687 25.80 -28.37 9.09
C GLU A 687 24.88 -29.59 9.01
N LEU A 688 25.35 -30.66 8.39
CA LEU A 688 24.61 -31.91 8.18
C LEU A 688 25.13 -32.99 9.12
N THR A 689 24.21 -33.73 9.74
CA THR A 689 24.57 -34.78 10.71
C THR A 689 24.58 -36.18 10.10
N ASN A 690 25.42 -37.05 10.65
CA ASN A 690 25.51 -38.45 10.26
C ASN A 690 24.14 -39.16 10.36
N GLY A 691 23.76 -39.88 9.30
CA GLY A 691 22.50 -40.60 9.20
C GLY A 691 21.33 -39.76 8.65
N THR A 692 21.50 -38.46 8.39
CA THR A 692 20.46 -37.65 7.73
C THR A 692 20.16 -38.22 6.34
N SER A 693 18.87 -38.45 6.05
CA SER A 693 18.43 -38.96 4.75
C SER A 693 18.60 -37.92 3.63
N LEU A 694 18.79 -38.35 2.38
CA LEU A 694 18.91 -37.42 1.24
C LEU A 694 17.74 -36.42 1.14
N SER A 695 16.50 -36.85 1.40
CA SER A 695 15.35 -35.94 1.43
C SER A 695 15.43 -34.89 2.54
N ALA A 696 15.96 -35.27 3.71
CA ALA A 696 16.17 -34.33 4.80
C ALA A 696 17.31 -33.37 4.50
N ILE A 697 18.41 -33.84 3.89
CA ILE A 697 19.50 -32.98 3.41
C ILE A 697 18.97 -31.95 2.42
N VAL A 698 18.18 -32.37 1.42
CA VAL A 698 17.58 -31.45 0.44
C VAL A 698 16.72 -30.40 1.14
N ASN A 699 15.88 -30.80 2.10
CA ASN A 699 15.04 -29.87 2.85
C ASN A 699 15.85 -28.91 3.72
N GLU A 700 16.88 -29.38 4.44
CA GLU A 700 17.76 -28.56 5.27
C GLU A 700 18.51 -27.53 4.42
N VAL A 701 19.06 -27.94 3.28
CA VAL A 701 19.75 -27.04 2.35
C VAL A 701 18.80 -26.00 1.79
N ASN A 702 17.62 -26.39 1.28
CA ASN A 702 16.64 -25.42 0.77
C ASN A 702 16.14 -24.47 1.87
N THR A 703 15.88 -24.98 3.08
CA THR A 703 15.45 -24.17 4.22
C THR A 703 16.47 -23.08 4.54
N GLU A 704 17.76 -23.44 4.60
CA GLU A 704 18.82 -22.47 4.86
C GLU A 704 18.95 -21.46 3.69
N LEU A 705 18.92 -21.92 2.44
CA LEU A 705 19.07 -21.05 1.27
C LEU A 705 17.88 -20.09 1.08
N ASP A 706 16.66 -20.49 1.46
CA ASP A 706 15.46 -19.65 1.42
C ASP A 706 15.38 -18.67 2.60
N THR A 707 16.14 -18.90 3.67
CA THR A 707 16.10 -18.07 4.88
C THR A 707 16.73 -16.69 4.63
N VAL A 708 15.99 -15.64 5.02
CA VAL A 708 16.45 -14.25 5.03
C VAL A 708 16.89 -13.90 6.44
N TYR A 709 18.16 -13.52 6.61
CA TYR A 709 18.72 -13.15 7.92
C TYR A 709 18.79 -11.63 8.10
N THR A 710 18.49 -11.17 9.31
CA THR A 710 18.81 -9.81 9.78
C THR A 710 20.27 -9.77 10.26
N GLU A 711 21.00 -8.73 9.90
CA GLU A 711 22.37 -8.57 10.35
C GLU A 711 22.44 -8.25 11.85
N THR A 712 23.26 -9.00 12.58
CA THR A 712 23.48 -8.84 14.03
C THR A 712 24.97 -8.85 14.32
N HIS A 713 25.45 -7.77 14.91
CA HIS A 713 26.83 -7.67 15.42
C HIS A 713 26.82 -7.80 16.93
N VAL A 714 27.63 -8.70 17.46
CA VAL A 714 27.74 -8.93 18.91
C VAL A 714 29.15 -8.61 19.38
N GLY A 715 29.30 -8.00 20.55
CA GLY A 715 30.61 -7.76 21.17
C GLY A 715 31.28 -9.05 21.63
N ALA A 716 32.61 -9.12 21.51
CA ALA A 716 33.37 -10.30 21.91
C ALA A 716 33.43 -10.48 23.44
N ASN A 717 33.37 -9.40 24.22
CA ASN A 717 33.53 -9.44 25.68
C ASN A 717 32.20 -9.41 26.41
N GLN A 718 32.05 -10.29 27.40
CA GLN A 718 30.94 -10.30 28.36
C GLN A 718 31.18 -9.31 29.48
N LEU A 719 30.12 -8.60 29.88
CA LEU A 719 30.14 -7.68 31.03
C LEU A 719 29.28 -8.21 32.18
N TYR A 720 29.70 -7.91 33.40
CA TYR A 720 29.08 -8.42 34.63
C TYR A 720 28.62 -7.30 35.57
N GLU A 721 27.57 -7.59 36.33
CA GLU A 721 27.12 -6.80 37.48
C GLU A 721 27.91 -7.26 38.71
N GLY A 722 28.97 -6.53 39.06
CA GLY A 722 29.84 -6.87 40.20
C GLY A 722 31.02 -7.80 39.88
N SER A 723 31.96 -7.90 40.84
CA SER A 723 33.25 -8.59 40.67
C SER A 723 33.20 -10.13 40.68
N GLY A 724 32.02 -10.72 40.86
CA GLY A 724 31.86 -12.17 41.05
C GLY A 724 31.65 -12.97 39.75
N GLU A 725 31.54 -12.30 38.60
CA GLU A 725 31.21 -12.89 37.29
C GLU A 725 29.93 -13.77 37.29
N SER A 726 29.07 -13.58 38.29
CA SER A 726 27.90 -14.43 38.53
C SER A 726 26.62 -13.91 37.89
N GLN A 727 26.59 -12.63 37.51
CA GLN A 727 25.43 -11.95 36.94
C GLN A 727 25.89 -11.11 35.75
N ALA A 728 25.36 -11.40 34.56
CA ALA A 728 25.57 -10.59 33.38
C ALA A 728 24.90 -9.22 33.55
N VAL A 729 25.47 -8.16 32.97
CA VAL A 729 24.79 -6.86 32.94
C VAL A 729 23.51 -6.94 32.12
N ALA A 730 22.55 -6.08 32.44
CA ALA A 730 21.33 -5.87 31.66
C ALA A 730 21.23 -4.41 31.24
N SER A 731 20.28 -4.07 30.36
CA SER A 731 20.04 -2.67 29.96
C SER A 731 19.75 -1.73 31.14
N THR A 732 19.27 -2.28 32.27
CA THR A 732 18.95 -1.54 33.50
C THR A 732 20.11 -1.43 34.48
N THR A 733 21.24 -2.11 34.26
CA THR A 733 22.42 -2.02 35.14
C THR A 733 22.99 -0.60 35.09
N THR A 734 23.28 -0.04 36.26
CA THR A 734 23.90 1.29 36.38
C THR A 734 25.41 1.21 36.14
N TRP A 735 26.01 2.29 35.65
CA TRP A 735 27.42 2.28 35.22
C TRP A 735 28.41 2.00 36.36
N ASP A 736 28.07 2.33 37.61
CA ASP A 736 28.89 2.03 38.78
C ASP A 736 28.96 0.53 39.13
N GLN A 737 28.09 -0.29 38.55
CA GLN A 737 28.03 -1.73 38.77
C GLN A 737 28.70 -2.56 37.65
N VAL A 738 29.23 -1.93 36.60
CA VAL A 738 29.75 -2.63 35.41
C VAL A 738 31.18 -3.12 35.63
N TYR A 739 31.40 -4.41 35.35
CA TYR A 739 32.69 -5.08 35.42
C TYR A 739 33.03 -5.77 34.09
N VAL A 740 34.30 -5.73 33.70
CA VAL A 740 34.88 -6.52 32.60
C VAL A 740 35.66 -7.68 33.24
N GLY A 741 35.06 -8.88 33.25
CA GLY A 741 35.51 -9.98 34.11
C GLY A 741 35.49 -9.57 35.59
N ALA A 742 36.56 -9.84 36.34
CA ALA A 742 36.68 -9.46 37.75
C ALA A 742 37.10 -7.98 37.99
N ILE A 743 37.30 -7.18 36.94
CA ILE A 743 37.80 -5.79 37.02
C ILE A 743 36.64 -4.81 36.87
N ALA A 744 36.50 -3.86 37.79
CA ALA A 744 35.50 -2.79 37.66
C ALA A 744 35.84 -1.91 36.46
N ALA A 745 34.84 -1.50 35.68
CA ALA A 745 35.05 -0.61 34.52
C ALA A 745 35.56 0.79 34.91
N ASN A 746 35.49 1.14 36.20
CA ASN A 746 36.00 2.38 36.81
C ASN A 746 35.45 3.67 36.18
N LEU A 747 34.22 3.64 35.66
CA LEU A 747 33.56 4.78 35.03
C LEU A 747 33.24 5.89 36.04
N ALA A 748 33.30 7.14 35.58
CA ALA A 748 33.07 8.36 36.35
C ALA A 748 32.06 9.30 35.67
N ASN A 749 31.46 10.20 36.46
CA ASN A 749 30.57 11.23 35.93
C ASN A 749 31.34 12.15 34.99
N GLY A 750 30.85 12.30 33.76
CA GLY A 750 31.46 13.07 32.68
C GLY A 750 32.22 12.23 31.66
N ASP A 751 32.37 10.92 31.86
CA ASP A 751 32.99 10.03 30.87
C ASP A 751 32.13 9.93 29.60
N ILE A 752 32.80 9.78 28.46
CA ILE A 752 32.18 9.73 27.14
C ILE A 752 32.53 8.41 26.46
N ILE A 753 31.49 7.63 26.13
CA ILE A 753 31.60 6.45 25.27
C ILE A 753 31.32 6.90 23.85
N SER A 754 32.33 6.85 22.98
CA SER A 754 32.19 7.21 21.57
C SER A 754 32.14 5.95 20.70
N PHE A 755 31.42 6.01 19.60
CA PHE A 755 31.37 4.93 18.61
C PHE A 755 31.25 5.49 17.20
N GLU A 756 31.78 4.74 16.26
CA GLU A 756 31.70 5.01 14.82
C GLU A 756 31.34 3.73 14.07
N GLY A 757 30.83 3.88 12.85
CA GLY A 757 30.38 2.73 12.08
C GLY A 757 29.70 3.13 10.80
N THR A 758 28.92 2.21 10.23
CA THR A 758 28.18 2.42 8.99
C THR A 758 26.73 2.02 9.16
N THR A 759 25.80 2.76 8.54
CA THR A 759 24.40 2.37 8.47
C THR A 759 24.20 1.20 7.49
N ARG A 760 22.98 0.65 7.40
CA ARG A 760 22.65 -0.43 6.45
C ARG A 760 23.06 -0.14 5.01
N SER A 761 22.97 1.12 4.56
CA SER A 761 23.35 1.52 3.19
C SER A 761 24.87 1.69 3.00
N GLY A 762 25.64 1.62 4.10
CA GLY A 762 27.08 1.85 4.13
C GLY A 762 27.48 3.31 4.36
N ALA A 763 26.56 4.18 4.80
CA ALA A 763 26.89 5.57 5.13
C ALA A 763 27.57 5.64 6.49
N GLU A 764 28.67 6.40 6.62
CA GLU A 764 29.36 6.59 7.88
C GLU A 764 28.45 7.27 8.92
N THR A 765 28.50 6.77 10.16
CA THR A 765 27.81 7.36 11.31
C THR A 765 28.74 7.38 12.53
N THR A 766 28.53 8.37 13.39
CA THR A 766 29.25 8.51 14.66
C THR A 766 28.27 8.92 15.74
N GLY A 767 28.52 8.47 16.96
CA GLY A 767 27.71 8.83 18.11
C GLY A 767 28.54 8.86 19.39
N ASN A 768 27.98 9.50 20.40
CA ASN A 768 28.56 9.51 21.73
C ASN A 768 27.47 9.44 22.79
N TYR A 769 27.83 8.90 23.93
CA TYR A 769 27.02 8.87 25.13
C TYR A 769 27.84 9.36 26.32
N MET A 770 27.39 10.43 26.97
CA MET A 770 28.04 11.02 28.15
C MET A 770 27.33 10.58 29.42
N ILE A 771 28.05 9.90 30.30
CA ILE A 771 27.55 9.45 31.61
C ILE A 771 27.40 10.67 32.52
N GLN A 772 26.17 11.06 32.88
CA GLN A 772 25.91 12.19 33.79
C GLN A 772 26.10 11.77 35.25
N ASP A 773 25.58 10.60 35.61
CA ASP A 773 25.64 10.06 36.97
C ASP A 773 25.72 8.53 36.95
N THR A 774 26.87 7.99 37.36
CA THR A 774 27.14 6.55 37.30
C THR A 774 26.19 5.70 38.14
N THR A 775 25.51 6.27 39.13
CA THR A 775 24.59 5.57 40.05
C THR A 775 23.13 5.57 39.60
N THR A 776 22.78 6.35 38.57
CA THR A 776 21.39 6.47 38.09
C THR A 776 21.26 6.30 36.58
N ASP A 777 22.28 6.67 35.81
CA ASP A 777 22.35 6.35 34.40
C ASP A 777 22.61 4.86 34.20
N THR A 778 21.95 4.29 33.20
CA THR A 778 22.00 2.85 32.90
C THR A 778 22.52 2.61 31.49
N ILE A 779 22.92 1.36 31.21
CA ILE A 779 23.38 0.93 29.88
C ILE A 779 22.35 1.28 28.78
N ARG A 780 21.05 1.28 29.11
CA ARG A 780 19.98 1.72 28.18
C ARG A 780 20.22 3.09 27.58
N GLY A 781 20.88 4.01 28.28
CA GLY A 781 21.24 5.32 27.74
C GLY A 781 22.18 5.22 26.54
N LEU A 782 23.20 4.35 26.62
CA LEU A 782 24.11 4.08 25.50
C LEU A 782 23.39 3.37 24.36
N LEU A 783 22.56 2.36 24.67
CA LEU A 783 21.78 1.63 23.66
C LEU A 783 20.89 2.58 22.85
N SER A 784 20.16 3.48 23.53
CA SER A 784 19.34 4.48 22.85
C SER A 784 20.16 5.50 22.05
N ALA A 785 21.38 5.84 22.51
CA ALA A 785 22.29 6.70 21.75
C ALA A 785 22.74 6.02 20.45
N ILE A 786 23.03 4.71 20.49
CA ILE A 786 23.35 3.90 19.31
C ILE A 786 22.16 3.89 18.36
N GLU A 787 20.95 3.53 18.81
CA GLU A 787 19.77 3.51 17.95
C GLU A 787 19.52 4.87 17.29
N THR A 788 19.65 5.96 18.04
CA THR A 788 19.50 7.32 17.52
C THR A 788 20.54 7.66 16.45
N ALA A 789 21.81 7.32 16.66
CA ALA A 789 22.89 7.59 15.70
C ALA A 789 22.71 6.81 14.38
N TYR A 790 21.99 5.70 14.42
CA TYR A 790 21.65 4.87 13.26
C TYR A 790 20.23 5.17 12.76
N ASN A 791 19.68 6.35 13.03
CA ASN A 791 18.34 6.80 12.61
C ASN A 791 17.19 5.86 13.02
N ASN A 792 17.38 5.08 14.10
CA ASN A 792 16.51 4.01 14.57
C ASN A 792 16.38 2.81 13.61
N ASP A 793 17.28 2.64 12.65
CA ASP A 793 17.29 1.48 11.74
C ASP A 793 17.86 0.21 12.40
N VAL A 794 18.54 0.35 13.54
CA VAL A 794 19.04 -0.77 14.34
C VAL A 794 18.31 -0.86 15.69
N THR A 795 18.34 -2.03 16.28
CA THR A 795 18.01 -2.31 17.68
C THR A 795 19.31 -2.59 18.42
N ALA A 796 19.60 -1.83 19.49
CA ALA A 796 20.77 -2.06 20.33
C ALA A 796 20.33 -2.66 21.67
N LEU A 797 20.90 -3.78 22.08
CA LEU A 797 20.57 -4.49 23.32
C LEU A 797 21.80 -5.07 24.02
N ILE A 798 21.58 -5.56 25.25
CA ILE A 798 22.52 -6.47 25.92
C ILE A 798 21.93 -7.87 25.86
N ASP A 799 22.69 -8.83 25.33
CA ASP A 799 22.26 -10.22 25.23
C ASP A 799 22.22 -10.90 26.62
N SER A 800 21.68 -12.11 26.69
CA SER A 800 21.57 -12.87 27.96
C SER A 800 22.92 -13.18 28.61
N SER A 801 24.03 -13.01 27.88
CA SER A 801 25.40 -13.24 28.35
C SER A 801 26.12 -11.94 28.74
N GLY A 802 25.44 -10.78 28.70
CA GLY A 802 26.02 -9.50 29.09
C GLY A 802 26.86 -8.84 27.99
N ARG A 803 26.69 -9.24 26.72
CA ARG A 803 27.40 -8.66 25.58
C ARG A 803 26.52 -7.66 24.86
N ILE A 804 27.13 -6.62 24.31
CA ILE A 804 26.40 -5.68 23.45
C ILE A 804 26.03 -6.37 22.13
N SER A 805 24.81 -6.16 21.67
CA SER A 805 24.31 -6.64 20.37
C SER A 805 23.63 -5.51 19.64
N VAL A 806 23.97 -5.34 18.36
CA VAL A 806 23.36 -4.35 17.47
C VAL A 806 22.81 -5.11 16.26
N THR A 807 21.49 -5.10 16.12
CA THR A 807 20.75 -5.85 15.09
C THR A 807 20.03 -4.88 14.16
N ASP A 808 20.22 -5.03 12.85
CA ASP A 808 19.40 -4.32 11.86
C ASP A 808 17.93 -4.75 11.99
N LYS A 809 17.02 -3.77 12.00
CA LYS A 809 15.57 -4.04 12.09
C LYS A 809 15.00 -4.64 10.81
N TYR A 810 15.72 -4.55 9.70
CA TYR A 810 15.30 -5.05 8.40
C TYR A 810 16.11 -6.28 8.02
N ALA A 811 15.43 -7.31 7.54
CA ALA A 811 16.07 -8.52 7.04
C ALA A 811 16.78 -8.27 5.69
N GLY A 812 17.77 -9.08 5.35
CA GLY A 812 18.50 -9.00 4.08
C GLY A 812 19.88 -8.38 4.17
N ASP A 813 20.49 -8.14 3.00
CA ASP A 813 21.86 -7.61 2.88
C ASP A 813 21.98 -6.26 3.62
N SER A 814 23.00 -6.15 4.46
CA SER A 814 23.30 -4.98 5.29
C SER A 814 24.79 -4.65 5.23
N LYS A 815 25.12 -3.42 5.56
CA LYS A 815 26.49 -2.92 5.74
C LYS A 815 26.64 -2.26 7.11
N VAL A 816 25.84 -2.68 8.08
CA VAL A 816 25.95 -2.16 9.43
C VAL A 816 27.33 -2.56 9.97
N SER A 817 27.98 -1.64 10.63
CA SER A 817 29.19 -1.92 11.41
C SER A 817 29.21 -0.97 12.58
N ILE A 818 29.82 -1.37 13.69
CA ILE A 818 30.00 -0.49 14.85
C ILE A 818 31.34 -0.80 15.50
N THR A 819 32.06 0.24 15.86
CA THR A 819 33.32 0.17 16.61
C THR A 819 33.28 1.22 17.71
N PHE A 820 33.75 0.84 18.89
CA PHE A 820 33.78 1.73 20.06
C PHE A 820 35.17 2.32 20.27
N ASP A 821 35.21 3.59 20.65
CA ASP A 821 36.40 4.27 21.16
C ASP A 821 36.23 4.50 22.67
N PHE A 822 37.01 3.75 23.45
CA PHE A 822 37.02 3.81 24.92
C PHE A 822 38.12 4.69 25.51
N THR A 823 38.80 5.52 24.71
CA THR A 823 39.91 6.36 25.19
C THR A 823 39.55 7.29 26.36
N GLN A 824 38.26 7.59 26.54
CA GLN A 824 37.73 8.39 27.65
C GLN A 824 36.80 7.59 28.59
N ALA A 825 36.73 6.26 28.46
CA ALA A 825 35.82 5.38 29.21
C ALA A 825 36.58 4.32 30.04
N HIS A 826 37.68 4.74 30.68
CA HIS A 826 38.48 3.95 31.61
C HIS A 826 38.75 2.50 31.15
N ASP A 827 38.25 1.50 31.89
CA ASP A 827 38.51 0.07 31.68
C ASP A 827 37.33 -0.65 30.98
N LEU A 828 36.34 0.09 30.46
CA LEU A 828 35.21 -0.50 29.71
C LEU A 828 35.70 -1.05 28.36
N ASP A 829 35.33 -2.28 28.04
CA ASP A 829 35.68 -2.91 26.76
C ASP A 829 34.62 -3.94 26.32
N PHE A 830 33.86 -3.62 25.27
CA PHE A 830 32.90 -4.56 24.64
C PHE A 830 33.59 -5.61 23.74
N GLY A 831 34.90 -5.50 23.54
CA GLY A 831 35.65 -6.26 22.55
C GLY A 831 35.32 -5.81 21.12
N THR A 832 35.80 -6.57 20.13
CA THR A 832 35.40 -6.38 18.73
C THR A 832 33.92 -6.71 18.58
N VAL A 833 33.16 -5.83 17.94
CA VAL A 833 31.73 -6.03 17.68
C VAL A 833 31.59 -6.44 16.22
N ALA A 834 31.20 -7.70 15.99
CA ALA A 834 31.26 -8.33 14.68
C ALA A 834 30.18 -9.39 14.51
N THR A 835 29.92 -9.80 13.27
CA THR A 835 28.94 -10.83 12.91
C THR A 835 29.45 -12.25 13.15
N ASP A 836 30.76 -12.47 13.27
CA ASP A 836 31.38 -13.79 13.47
C ASP A 836 31.55 -14.17 14.96
N ASN A 837 31.26 -13.25 15.87
CA ASN A 837 31.19 -13.54 17.31
C ASN A 837 29.98 -14.44 17.63
N PRO A 838 30.00 -15.24 18.71
CA PRO A 838 28.85 -16.10 19.05
C PRO A 838 27.55 -15.31 19.20
N GLY A 839 26.49 -15.68 18.49
CA GLY A 839 25.23 -14.93 18.46
C GLY A 839 25.19 -13.77 17.47
N GLY A 840 26.31 -13.47 16.80
CA GLY A 840 26.34 -12.64 15.60
C GLY A 840 25.83 -13.40 14.38
N GLN A 841 25.36 -12.65 13.39
CA GLN A 841 24.79 -13.18 12.16
C GLN A 841 24.95 -12.15 11.04
N GLU A 842 25.45 -12.55 9.87
CA GLU A 842 25.48 -11.67 8.70
C GLU A 842 24.08 -11.56 8.08
N GLY A 843 23.70 -10.34 7.69
CA GLY A 843 22.42 -10.10 7.02
C GLY A 843 22.49 -10.54 5.57
N ARG A 844 21.52 -11.33 5.13
CA ARG A 844 21.47 -11.79 3.73
C ARG A 844 20.04 -12.04 3.27
N PHE A 845 19.78 -11.79 2.00
CA PHE A 845 18.58 -12.32 1.35
C PHE A 845 18.76 -13.80 0.99
N ALA A 846 17.65 -14.43 0.57
CA ALA A 846 17.67 -15.79 0.04
C ALA A 846 18.72 -15.95 -1.07
N ILE A 847 19.34 -17.12 -1.12
CA ILE A 847 20.35 -17.50 -2.10
C ILE A 847 19.64 -18.27 -3.22
N PRO A 848 19.74 -17.83 -4.49
CA PRO A 848 18.92 -18.36 -5.60
C PRO A 848 19.46 -19.70 -6.13
N ILE A 849 19.62 -20.68 -5.25
CA ILE A 849 20.08 -22.05 -5.52
C ILE A 849 19.04 -23.00 -4.94
N THR A 850 18.58 -23.94 -5.75
CA THR A 850 17.68 -25.01 -5.31
C THR A 850 18.45 -26.33 -5.18
N ALA A 851 18.30 -27.01 -4.04
CA ALA A 851 18.69 -28.40 -3.84
C ALA A 851 17.59 -29.37 -4.26
N SER A 852 17.97 -30.46 -4.91
CA SER A 852 17.07 -31.51 -5.40
C SER A 852 17.80 -32.86 -5.50
N THR A 853 17.15 -33.88 -6.10
CA THR A 853 17.75 -35.19 -6.37
C THR A 853 17.58 -35.57 -7.83
N ASP A 854 18.56 -36.29 -8.38
CA ASP A 854 18.51 -36.88 -9.73
C ASP A 854 17.68 -38.17 -9.81
N GLY A 855 17.13 -38.63 -8.68
CA GLY A 855 16.38 -39.89 -8.57
C GLY A 855 17.25 -41.15 -8.51
N SER A 856 18.58 -41.02 -8.54
CA SER A 856 19.56 -42.11 -8.43
C SER A 856 20.35 -42.07 -7.11
N GLY A 857 19.89 -41.28 -6.14
CA GLY A 857 20.49 -41.19 -4.80
C GLY A 857 21.49 -40.05 -4.63
N HIS A 858 21.60 -39.13 -5.60
CA HIS A 858 22.54 -38.01 -5.53
C HIS A 858 21.86 -36.68 -5.19
N LEU A 859 22.58 -35.80 -4.50
CA LEU A 859 22.21 -34.40 -4.26
C LEU A 859 22.55 -33.56 -5.50
N VAL A 860 21.59 -32.74 -5.94
CA VAL A 860 21.75 -31.83 -7.09
C VAL A 860 21.52 -30.40 -6.63
N LEU A 861 22.46 -29.50 -6.89
CA LEU A 861 22.34 -28.08 -6.62
C LEU A 861 22.23 -27.33 -7.94
N THR A 862 21.21 -26.48 -8.10
CA THR A 862 20.98 -25.75 -9.36
C THR A 862 20.63 -24.30 -9.09
N HIS A 863 21.34 -23.36 -9.73
CA HIS A 863 21.03 -21.94 -9.66
C HIS A 863 19.72 -21.61 -10.34
N ASP A 864 18.83 -20.80 -9.78
CA ASP A 864 17.46 -20.53 -10.28
C ASP A 864 17.40 -19.86 -11.66
N SER A 865 18.36 -18.99 -11.94
CA SER A 865 18.51 -18.31 -13.22
C SER A 865 19.47 -19.02 -14.20
N TYR A 866 19.18 -18.91 -15.50
CA TYR A 866 20.03 -19.36 -16.60
C TYR A 866 21.13 -18.34 -16.93
N GLY A 867 22.24 -18.80 -17.52
CA GLY A 867 23.24 -17.92 -18.12
C GLY A 867 24.56 -17.85 -17.37
N SER A 868 25.57 -17.26 -18.03
CA SER A 868 26.96 -17.22 -17.53
C SER A 868 27.20 -16.23 -16.39
N ALA A 869 26.30 -15.27 -16.22
CA ALA A 869 26.33 -14.34 -15.09
C ALA A 869 25.90 -15.00 -13.76
N ASN A 870 25.25 -16.15 -13.84
CA ASN A 870 24.67 -16.86 -12.70
C ASN A 870 25.57 -18.04 -12.36
N SER A 871 26.32 -17.90 -11.26
CA SER A 871 27.29 -18.90 -10.81
C SER A 871 27.23 -19.06 -9.30
N PHE A 872 27.66 -20.22 -8.81
CA PHE A 872 27.86 -20.45 -7.40
C PHE A 872 29.09 -21.31 -7.15
N THR A 873 29.62 -21.21 -5.94
CA THR A 873 30.72 -22.03 -5.46
C THR A 873 30.23 -22.95 -4.36
N ILE A 874 30.76 -24.16 -4.35
CA ILE A 874 30.55 -25.12 -3.28
C ILE A 874 31.86 -25.28 -2.50
N SER A 875 31.75 -25.38 -1.19
CA SER A 875 32.79 -25.89 -0.31
C SER A 875 32.16 -26.89 0.67
N ALA A 876 32.30 -28.18 0.37
CA ALA A 876 31.84 -29.28 1.22
C ALA A 876 33.01 -29.96 1.95
N THR A 877 32.81 -30.31 3.22
CA THR A 877 33.74 -31.10 4.04
C THR A 877 33.24 -32.54 4.19
N GLY A 878 33.51 -33.41 3.22
CA GLY A 878 33.17 -34.83 3.37
C GLY A 878 32.86 -35.56 2.07
N ASN A 879 31.91 -36.49 2.13
CA ASN A 879 31.53 -37.42 1.09
C ASN A 879 30.11 -37.17 0.53
N LEU A 880 29.63 -35.92 0.52
CA LEU A 880 28.48 -35.48 -0.29
C LEU A 880 28.69 -35.69 -1.80
N GLY A 881 29.94 -35.90 -2.24
CA GLY A 881 30.30 -36.17 -3.63
C GLY A 881 30.19 -34.97 -4.57
N LEU A 882 30.12 -33.75 -4.02
CA LEU A 882 30.09 -32.48 -4.75
C LEU A 882 31.53 -31.96 -4.99
N ASP A 883 31.77 -31.34 -6.15
CA ASP A 883 33.06 -30.73 -6.45
C ASP A 883 33.19 -29.31 -5.84
N ASN A 884 34.30 -29.07 -5.13
CA ASN A 884 34.62 -27.77 -4.54
C ASN A 884 35.19 -26.79 -5.58
N THR A 885 34.35 -26.36 -6.51
CA THR A 885 34.70 -25.46 -7.63
C THR A 885 33.61 -24.42 -7.88
N ILE A 886 33.84 -23.54 -8.87
CA ILE A 886 32.84 -22.62 -9.40
C ILE A 886 32.02 -23.33 -10.48
N PHE A 887 30.70 -23.29 -10.36
CA PHE A 887 29.74 -23.74 -11.37
C PHE A 887 29.13 -22.53 -12.07
N THR A 888 29.14 -22.52 -13.39
CA THR A 888 28.66 -21.40 -14.20
C THR A 888 27.68 -21.90 -15.25
N GLY A 889 26.55 -21.22 -15.40
CA GLY A 889 25.61 -21.48 -16.50
C GLY A 889 26.18 -21.04 -17.85
N LEU A 890 25.48 -21.36 -18.93
CA LEU A 890 25.81 -20.89 -20.27
C LEU A 890 24.67 -20.03 -20.80
N ASP A 891 25.02 -18.95 -21.50
CA ASP A 891 24.05 -18.14 -22.21
C ASP A 891 23.63 -18.83 -23.51
N VAL A 892 22.42 -18.52 -23.99
CA VAL A 892 21.99 -18.88 -25.33
C VAL A 892 22.93 -18.26 -26.37
N ALA A 893 23.21 -18.95 -27.47
CA ALA A 893 23.91 -18.38 -28.61
C ALA A 893 23.20 -18.77 -29.90
N GLY A 894 23.21 -17.89 -30.90
CA GLY A 894 22.49 -18.10 -32.14
C GLY A 894 22.50 -16.89 -33.07
N THR A 895 21.73 -16.98 -34.16
CA THR A 895 21.49 -15.90 -35.10
C THR A 895 20.00 -15.65 -35.27
N ILE A 896 19.63 -14.41 -35.60
CA ILE A 896 18.26 -14.03 -35.92
C ILE A 896 18.25 -13.58 -37.37
N ASN A 897 17.48 -14.26 -38.21
CA ASN A 897 17.44 -14.07 -39.67
C ASN A 897 18.83 -14.11 -40.34
N GLY A 898 19.74 -14.92 -39.80
CA GLY A 898 21.13 -15.02 -40.26
C GLY A 898 22.06 -13.88 -39.82
N GLU A 899 21.53 -12.84 -39.17
CA GLU A 899 22.29 -11.73 -38.60
C GLU A 899 22.76 -12.06 -37.17
N SER A 900 23.85 -11.43 -36.72
CA SER A 900 24.51 -11.76 -35.46
C SER A 900 23.70 -11.30 -34.25
N ALA A 901 23.53 -12.17 -33.26
CA ALA A 901 22.86 -11.85 -32.01
C ALA A 901 23.73 -12.21 -30.79
N THR A 902 23.58 -11.45 -29.70
CA THR A 902 24.25 -11.67 -28.42
C THR A 902 23.24 -12.26 -27.44
N GLY A 903 23.58 -13.39 -26.83
CA GLY A 903 22.76 -13.98 -25.79
C GLY A 903 23.16 -13.59 -24.37
N ARG A 904 22.16 -13.55 -23.49
CA ARG A 904 22.29 -13.43 -22.03
C ARG A 904 21.19 -14.25 -21.38
N GLY A 905 21.56 -15.26 -20.57
CA GLY A 905 20.63 -16.26 -20.09
C GLY A 905 19.89 -16.89 -21.26
N GLN A 906 18.56 -16.85 -21.23
CA GLN A 906 17.69 -17.34 -22.31
C GLN A 906 17.34 -16.28 -23.36
N SER A 907 17.77 -15.03 -23.20
CA SER A 907 17.45 -13.95 -24.12
C SER A 907 18.52 -13.82 -25.20
N LEU A 908 18.10 -13.76 -26.45
CA LEU A 908 18.92 -13.53 -27.63
C LEU A 908 18.58 -12.16 -28.23
N THR A 909 19.55 -11.25 -28.24
CA THR A 909 19.38 -9.86 -28.66
C THR A 909 20.15 -9.57 -29.93
N GLY A 910 19.48 -9.07 -30.98
CA GLY A 910 20.15 -8.68 -32.22
C GLY A 910 21.13 -7.53 -32.02
N ASN A 911 22.34 -7.69 -32.57
CA ASN A 911 23.46 -6.78 -32.30
C ASN A 911 23.26 -5.38 -32.90
N SER A 912 23.87 -4.37 -32.26
CA SER A 912 23.93 -3.03 -32.84
C SER A 912 24.75 -3.04 -34.13
N GLY A 913 24.21 -2.44 -35.19
CA GLY A 913 24.81 -2.40 -36.52
C GLY A 913 24.27 -3.44 -37.51
N GLU A 914 23.49 -4.42 -37.04
CA GLU A 914 22.73 -5.31 -37.93
C GLU A 914 21.55 -4.56 -38.54
N THR A 915 21.25 -4.82 -39.82
CA THR A 915 20.32 -3.97 -40.59
C THR A 915 18.86 -4.20 -40.19
N ASN A 916 18.48 -5.44 -39.85
CA ASN A 916 17.08 -5.81 -39.66
C ASN A 916 16.73 -6.16 -38.22
N ILE A 917 17.70 -6.65 -37.44
CA ILE A 917 17.46 -7.20 -36.10
C ILE A 917 17.99 -6.33 -34.95
N ALA A 918 18.60 -5.17 -35.21
CA ALA A 918 19.20 -4.36 -34.16
C ALA A 918 18.20 -4.04 -33.03
N GLY A 919 18.49 -4.53 -31.82
CA GLY A 919 17.64 -4.35 -30.64
C GLY A 919 16.41 -5.25 -30.55
N LEU A 920 16.23 -6.22 -31.46
CA LEU A 920 15.20 -7.27 -31.34
C LEU A 920 15.63 -8.26 -30.26
N VAL A 921 14.77 -8.47 -29.26
CA VAL A 921 14.99 -9.41 -28.15
C VAL A 921 13.99 -10.56 -28.25
N ILE A 922 14.53 -11.77 -28.29
CA ILE A 922 13.77 -13.01 -28.35
C ILE A 922 14.23 -13.90 -27.21
N LYS A 923 13.31 -14.47 -26.45
CA LYS A 923 13.63 -15.46 -25.43
C LYS A 923 13.50 -16.86 -26.02
N TYR A 924 14.49 -17.69 -25.75
CA TYR A 924 14.54 -19.10 -26.14
C TYR A 924 14.60 -19.99 -24.89
N SER A 925 13.54 -20.78 -24.66
CA SER A 925 13.40 -21.69 -23.51
C SER A 925 13.72 -23.16 -23.81
N GLY A 926 14.15 -23.46 -25.03
CA GLY A 926 14.43 -24.82 -25.48
C GLY A 926 15.81 -25.31 -25.07
N THR A 927 16.00 -26.62 -25.13
CA THR A 927 17.28 -27.29 -24.78
C THR A 927 18.07 -27.75 -26.00
N GLU A 928 17.43 -27.79 -27.18
CA GLU A 928 18.06 -28.26 -28.42
C GLU A 928 18.75 -27.11 -29.17
N THR A 929 19.68 -27.47 -30.06
CA THR A 929 20.31 -26.56 -31.02
C THR A 929 19.74 -26.80 -32.42
N GLY A 930 19.81 -25.81 -33.30
CA GLY A 930 19.25 -25.83 -34.64
C GLY A 930 18.19 -24.75 -34.88
N ASP A 931 17.32 -24.97 -35.86
CA ASP A 931 16.24 -24.03 -36.20
C ASP A 931 15.15 -24.06 -35.12
N ALA A 932 15.01 -22.96 -34.37
CA ALA A 932 14.09 -22.87 -33.24
C ALA A 932 12.69 -22.37 -33.64
N GLY A 933 12.54 -21.80 -34.84
CA GLY A 933 11.27 -21.31 -35.38
C GLY A 933 11.35 -19.89 -35.92
N THR A 934 10.20 -19.22 -36.04
CA THR A 934 10.10 -17.85 -36.55
C THR A 934 9.46 -16.89 -35.55
N VAL A 935 9.93 -15.64 -35.58
CA VAL A 935 9.34 -14.50 -34.88
C VAL A 935 8.91 -13.47 -35.93
N ARG A 936 7.70 -12.95 -35.80
CA ARG A 936 7.11 -11.96 -36.70
C ARG A 936 6.95 -10.64 -35.97
N LEU A 937 7.50 -9.57 -36.50
CA LEU A 937 7.31 -8.20 -36.00
C LEU A 937 6.53 -7.37 -37.02
N THR A 938 5.37 -6.92 -36.60
CA THR A 938 4.58 -5.89 -37.30
C THR A 938 4.93 -4.54 -36.69
N VAL A 939 5.15 -3.53 -37.53
CA VAL A 939 5.42 -2.14 -37.10
C VAL A 939 4.32 -1.27 -37.72
N GLY A 940 3.33 -0.91 -36.91
CA GLY A 940 2.20 -0.09 -37.34
C GLY A 940 2.55 1.38 -37.57
N VAL A 941 1.62 2.12 -38.15
CA VAL A 941 1.79 3.52 -38.54
C VAL A 941 2.11 4.42 -37.35
N ALA A 942 1.50 4.20 -36.18
CA ALA A 942 1.75 5.04 -35.01
C ALA A 942 3.20 4.87 -34.50
N GLU A 943 3.70 3.64 -34.48
CA GLU A 943 5.12 3.35 -34.20
C GLU A 943 6.04 3.96 -35.28
N LEU A 944 5.69 3.88 -36.57
CA LEU A 944 6.47 4.53 -37.63
C LEU A 944 6.51 6.06 -37.47
N PHE A 945 5.42 6.68 -37.03
CA PHE A 945 5.39 8.11 -36.68
C PHE A 945 6.27 8.40 -35.47
N ASP A 946 6.21 7.59 -34.41
CA ASP A 946 7.05 7.77 -33.23
C ASP A 946 8.54 7.72 -33.61
N ARG A 947 8.93 6.76 -34.47
CA ARG A 947 10.30 6.65 -35.00
C ARG A 947 10.72 7.85 -35.85
N ALA A 948 9.88 8.28 -36.77
CA ALA A 948 10.16 9.45 -37.60
C ALA A 948 10.29 10.70 -36.71
N LEU A 949 9.36 10.92 -35.79
CA LEU A 949 9.34 12.06 -34.88
C LEU A 949 10.48 12.01 -33.87
N PHE A 950 10.95 10.84 -33.47
CA PHE A 950 12.17 10.69 -32.70
C PHE A 950 13.35 11.33 -33.45
N ASN A 951 13.62 10.92 -34.69
CA ASN A 951 14.72 11.48 -35.50
C ASN A 951 14.54 12.98 -35.81
N ILE A 952 13.31 13.50 -35.77
CA ILE A 952 13.02 14.93 -35.99
C ILE A 952 13.28 15.74 -34.71
N THR A 953 12.76 15.27 -33.58
CA THR A 953 12.58 16.04 -32.34
C THR A 953 13.56 15.68 -31.22
N ASP A 954 14.37 14.63 -31.39
CA ASP A 954 15.35 14.21 -30.39
C ASP A 954 16.24 15.41 -29.98
N PRO A 955 16.42 15.65 -28.67
CA PRO A 955 17.13 16.83 -28.19
C PRO A 955 18.64 16.81 -28.49
N TYR A 956 19.22 15.64 -28.84
CA TYR A 956 20.66 15.49 -29.06
C TYR A 956 21.00 15.31 -30.55
N GLU A 957 20.26 14.47 -31.26
CA GLU A 957 20.54 14.07 -32.65
C GLU A 957 19.48 14.58 -33.64
N GLY A 958 18.35 15.11 -33.14
CA GLY A 958 17.24 15.55 -33.97
C GLY A 958 17.58 16.76 -34.83
N TYR A 959 17.20 16.72 -36.11
CA TYR A 959 17.56 17.80 -37.03
C TYR A 959 16.80 19.11 -36.75
N VAL A 960 15.67 19.08 -36.03
CA VAL A 960 15.00 20.29 -35.50
C VAL A 960 15.78 20.87 -34.32
N ALA A 961 16.35 20.02 -33.45
CA ALA A 961 17.24 20.47 -32.38
C ALA A 961 18.47 21.17 -32.98
N PHE A 962 19.13 20.53 -33.96
CA PHE A 962 20.26 21.12 -34.68
C PHE A 962 19.93 22.49 -35.31
N LYS A 963 18.74 22.64 -35.92
CA LYS A 963 18.28 23.91 -36.50
C LYS A 963 18.12 25.01 -35.44
N LYS A 964 17.51 24.69 -34.29
CA LYS A 964 17.36 25.64 -33.17
C LYS A 964 18.72 26.06 -32.62
N ASP A 965 19.65 25.12 -32.43
CA ASP A 965 20.99 25.40 -31.91
C ASP A 965 21.81 26.25 -32.87
N SER A 966 21.67 26.01 -34.19
CA SER A 966 22.29 26.82 -35.24
C SER A 966 21.80 28.28 -35.21
N LEU A 967 20.48 28.49 -35.02
CA LEU A 967 19.89 29.82 -34.88
C LEU A 967 20.36 30.50 -33.59
N GLN A 968 20.36 29.81 -32.45
CA GLN A 968 20.85 30.33 -31.17
C GLN A 968 22.33 30.75 -31.25
N THR A 969 23.16 29.93 -31.87
CA THR A 969 24.58 30.25 -32.09
C THR A 969 24.74 31.50 -32.95
N SER A 970 23.95 31.63 -34.01
CA SER A 970 23.97 32.82 -34.88
C SER A 970 23.49 34.08 -34.16
N ILE A 971 22.45 33.97 -33.32
CA ILE A 971 21.97 35.09 -32.48
C ILE A 971 23.08 35.55 -31.53
N LYS A 972 23.78 34.61 -30.89
CA LYS A 972 24.91 34.92 -29.99
C LYS A 972 26.08 35.59 -30.71
N ASP A 973 26.38 35.19 -31.95
CA ASP A 973 27.38 35.89 -32.78
C ASP A 973 26.94 37.33 -33.09
N PHE A 974 25.67 37.53 -33.46
CA PHE A 974 25.14 38.87 -33.71
C PHE A 974 25.16 39.75 -32.45
N GLU A 975 24.83 39.22 -31.27
CA GLU A 975 24.93 39.94 -29.99
C GLU A 975 26.36 40.40 -29.72
N THR A 976 27.32 39.47 -29.83
CA THR A 976 28.75 39.77 -29.64
C THR A 976 29.22 40.86 -30.61
N ARG A 977 28.74 40.82 -31.86
CA ARG A 977 29.07 41.82 -32.88
C ARG A 977 28.42 43.17 -32.60
N ILE A 978 27.18 43.20 -32.14
CA ILE A 978 26.48 44.43 -31.74
C ILE A 978 27.24 45.08 -30.58
N GLU A 979 27.58 44.33 -29.53
CA GLU A 979 28.35 44.83 -28.39
C GLU A 979 29.70 45.43 -28.82
N ALA A 980 30.42 44.72 -29.71
CA ALA A 980 31.69 45.21 -30.24
C ALA A 980 31.52 46.50 -31.07
N MET A 981 30.47 46.58 -31.90
CA MET A 981 30.16 47.77 -32.69
C MET A 981 29.77 48.94 -31.78
N GLU A 982 28.92 48.73 -30.77
CA GLU A 982 28.51 49.75 -29.81
C GLU A 982 29.69 50.27 -28.98
N ALA A 983 30.56 49.39 -28.50
CA ALA A 983 31.80 49.76 -27.81
C ALA A 983 32.72 50.60 -28.72
N PHE A 984 32.82 50.25 -30.00
CA PHE A 984 33.56 51.02 -30.99
C PHE A 984 32.94 52.40 -31.23
N LEU A 985 31.61 52.47 -31.37
CA LEU A 985 30.87 53.71 -31.53
C LEU A 985 31.07 54.64 -30.32
N ASN A 986 30.99 54.12 -29.09
CA ASN A 986 31.22 54.89 -27.88
C ASN A 986 32.64 55.48 -27.82
N ARG A 987 33.67 54.68 -28.10
CA ARG A 987 35.06 55.17 -28.16
C ARG A 987 35.26 56.23 -29.25
N LYS A 988 34.61 56.05 -30.40
CA LYS A 988 34.66 57.00 -31.52
C LYS A 988 34.01 58.33 -31.13
N MET A 989 32.84 58.28 -30.48
CA MET A 989 32.13 59.45 -29.94
C MET A 989 32.99 60.19 -28.92
N GLU A 990 33.58 59.50 -27.93
CA GLU A 990 34.48 60.10 -26.93
C GLU A 990 35.70 60.77 -27.58
N THR A 991 36.31 60.10 -28.56
CA THR A 991 37.46 60.65 -29.30
C THR A 991 37.09 61.92 -30.05
N MET A 992 35.93 61.93 -30.72
CA MET A 992 35.42 63.12 -31.42
C MET A 992 35.14 64.24 -30.43
N LEU A 993 34.42 63.95 -29.33
CA LEU A 993 34.09 64.93 -28.29
C LEU A 993 35.35 65.57 -27.68
N ASN A 994 36.34 64.76 -27.32
CA ASN A 994 37.62 65.27 -26.80
C ASN A 994 38.35 66.17 -27.79
N ARG A 995 38.37 65.82 -29.08
CA ARG A 995 38.99 66.66 -30.13
C ARG A 995 38.29 68.01 -30.26
N PHE A 996 36.95 68.03 -30.24
CA PHE A 996 36.20 69.28 -30.34
C PHE A 996 36.34 70.16 -29.09
N VAL A 997 36.34 69.57 -27.88
CA VAL A 997 36.61 70.30 -26.62
C VAL A 997 38.02 70.91 -26.62
N MET A 998 39.03 70.18 -27.12
CA MET A 998 40.38 70.73 -27.26
C MET A 998 40.45 71.88 -28.25
N MET A 999 39.73 71.79 -29.37
CA MET A 999 39.63 72.88 -30.36
C MET A 999 38.91 74.10 -29.79
N GLU A 1000 37.84 73.92 -29.01
CA GLU A 1000 37.13 75.02 -28.35
C GLU A 1000 37.98 75.68 -27.26
N THR A 1001 38.78 74.90 -26.53
CA THR A 1001 39.76 75.43 -25.56
C THR A 1001 40.86 76.23 -26.28
N ALA A 1002 41.34 75.75 -27.43
CA ALA A 1002 42.30 76.47 -28.25
C ALA A 1002 41.72 77.76 -28.83
N LEU A 1003 40.48 77.73 -29.33
CA LEU A 1003 39.75 78.91 -29.82
C LEU A 1003 39.50 79.93 -28.71
N ASN A 1004 39.06 79.50 -27.53
CA ASN A 1004 38.92 80.39 -26.36
C ASN A 1004 40.25 81.04 -25.96
N LYS A 1005 41.37 80.30 -26.02
CA LYS A 1005 42.71 80.87 -25.79
C LYS A 1005 43.09 81.89 -26.86
N ILE A 1006 42.76 81.63 -28.13
CA ILE A 1006 43.00 82.56 -29.25
C ILE A 1006 42.12 83.80 -29.11
N GLN A 1007 40.84 83.65 -28.73
CA GLN A 1007 39.91 84.74 -28.48
C GLN A 1007 40.39 85.60 -27.31
N ALA A 1008 40.78 84.99 -26.20
CA ALA A 1008 41.35 85.68 -25.05
C ALA A 1008 42.70 86.36 -25.39
N GLN A 1009 43.53 85.76 -26.24
CA GLN A 1009 44.74 86.40 -26.77
C GLN A 1009 44.41 87.56 -27.71
N SER A 1010 43.37 87.45 -28.54
CA SER A 1010 42.88 88.52 -29.40
C SER A 1010 42.29 89.66 -28.59
N ASP A 1011 41.53 89.38 -27.53
CA ASP A 1011 41.00 90.38 -26.60
C ASP A 1011 42.12 91.04 -25.79
N TRP A 1012 43.13 90.27 -25.37
CA TRP A 1012 44.35 90.80 -24.74
C TRP A 1012 45.15 91.67 -25.71
N LEU A 1013 45.34 91.24 -26.96
CA LEU A 1013 46.00 92.02 -28.02
C LEU A 1013 45.20 93.28 -28.35
N THR A 1014 43.87 93.21 -28.37
CA THR A 1014 42.99 94.36 -28.57
C THR A 1014 43.07 95.31 -27.38
N GLY A 1015 43.15 94.80 -26.14
CA GLY A 1015 43.41 95.57 -24.93
C GLY A 1015 44.80 96.23 -24.93
N GLN A 1016 45.82 95.52 -25.39
CA GLN A 1016 47.19 96.04 -25.60
C GLN A 1016 47.25 97.08 -26.71
N LEU A 1017 46.54 96.88 -27.82
CA LEU A 1017 46.42 97.85 -28.91
C LEU A 1017 45.65 99.10 -28.47
N ASN A 1018 44.60 98.96 -27.66
CA ASN A 1018 43.92 100.10 -27.05
C ASN A 1018 44.81 100.82 -26.02
N ALA A 1019 45.61 100.08 -25.23
CA ALA A 1019 46.58 100.65 -24.32
C ALA A 1019 47.75 101.34 -25.06
N SER A 1020 48.22 100.79 -26.19
CA SER A 1020 49.27 101.39 -27.02
C SER A 1020 48.75 102.58 -27.81
N TYR A 1021 47.51 102.54 -28.30
CA TYR A 1021 46.84 103.67 -28.92
C TYR A 1021 46.69 104.83 -27.93
N ASN A 1022 46.36 104.54 -26.66
CA ASN A 1022 46.30 105.54 -25.60
C ASN A 1022 47.69 106.01 -25.10
N ALA A 1023 48.76 105.21 -25.29
CA ALA A 1023 50.14 105.58 -24.96
C ALA A 1023 50.88 106.32 -26.10
N TRP A 1024 50.29 106.42 -27.29
CA TRP A 1024 50.82 107.18 -28.44
C TRP A 1024 50.26 108.62 -28.54
N TYR A 1025 49.35 108.99 -27.65
CA TYR A 1025 49.04 110.37 -27.31
C TYR A 1025 49.57 110.61 -25.91
N TRP A 1026 50.77 111.17 -25.76
CA TRP A 1026 51.26 112.11 -24.71
C TRP A 1026 52.77 112.25 -24.84
#